data_AF-A0A2H5ZFK1-F1
#
_entry.id   AF-A0A2H5ZFK1-F1
#
_cell.length_a   1.000
_cell.length_b   1.000
_cell.length_c   1.000
_cell.angle_alpha   90.00
_cell.angle_beta   90.00
_cell.angle_gamma   90.00
#
_symmetry.space_group_name_H-M   'P 1'
#
loop_
_entity.id
_entity.type
_entity.pdbx_description
1 polymer ?
#
loop_
_entity_poly.entity_id
_entity_poly.type
_entity_poly.pdbx_seq_one_letter_code
_entity_poly.pdbx_strand_id
1 'polypeptide(L)'
;MKGRLWAFLAFRDRRARAAAFFAFLVAAILSPNVGMPAGLPAIRAEQLLLVLLLPSLAWYHWRDPEARRLNFLDGAFAAMGFSFALTLVYAPLRLPGVSFSLRDPFELARLAEYWLAYRLGLSAAVWPGTARGLFAFAGLAALGGGAFALVQYLEPDGFNEAVTAVWTPARHLDALDRTGRAVGTVGNSNYFGLASGLFLSLCLAAIVLRTASRRWAWLAYAGTAAAVLGLVLSQSRTATFATLAALGVGFAALVLTRGKRAAYLPATAVVLVAAAASIAFVELVPPDFGSYHARFAPRELTEGSSLGIRLSRWRSIFAGFSEGGPAFCETGEVPGIPPERGHEPAAAESGADAAARERDARRKADVQAVARAILRSYCDRRRWPVDEPLAEVLVPRYLAALPSDPLTGEPYAAYVASGGFTVVARLEDPGDPEGPWYTVGTLPNMVLNPSFESGRGNPDGWRAIQGASAAVVSGGRYGSRAAHLVVPPGGLVYQNVVFEFALHRPYAVGIWAKASGERPQSLQLYLAGDFADGPRRDPFVTREAEIPADGAWHHVGLTFETGSVRMTTLQVILRGSGGAPLEVLVDGATLNEGPLPLAFPTAVDVDPARLVPGDLPTFADSPLLGVGPRKDIQLGAVDNEYALFLDRYGLAGTAAYVVLLLAGAVVGWRAYRRSASTWGSAAGFALAASFALLAVFNVAAGSFYHFQLMAIVWGWAGAAAGFASAPFQPGAARSFELAEVSRA
;
A
#
# COMPACT_ATOMS: atom_id res chain seq x y z
N MET A 1 18.34 -40.39 -32.96
CA MET A 1 17.89 -39.06 -32.47
C MET A 1 16.44 -39.01 -32.00
N LYS A 2 15.45 -39.58 -32.73
CA LYS A 2 14.01 -39.51 -32.37
C LYS A 2 13.67 -39.95 -30.93
N GLY A 3 14.29 -41.02 -30.40
CA GLY A 3 13.99 -41.52 -29.04
C GLY A 3 14.50 -40.65 -27.88
N ARG A 4 15.67 -40.00 -28.01
CA ARG A 4 16.23 -39.12 -26.96
C ARG A 4 15.50 -37.78 -26.91
N LEU A 5 15.17 -37.19 -28.06
CA LEU A 5 14.39 -35.95 -28.13
C LEU A 5 12.98 -36.17 -27.57
N TRP A 6 12.32 -37.27 -27.92
CA TRP A 6 10.99 -37.57 -27.36
C TRP A 6 11.04 -37.85 -25.85
N ALA A 7 12.05 -38.57 -25.35
CA ALA A 7 12.22 -38.77 -23.90
C ALA A 7 12.49 -37.45 -23.15
N PHE A 8 13.18 -36.50 -23.79
CA PHE A 8 13.40 -35.14 -23.28
C PHE A 8 12.08 -34.35 -23.24
N LEU A 9 11.34 -34.31 -24.35
CA LEU A 9 10.06 -33.61 -24.46
C LEU A 9 8.95 -34.22 -23.58
N ALA A 10 8.96 -35.54 -23.37
CA ALA A 10 8.03 -36.24 -22.51
C ALA A 10 8.43 -36.23 -21.02
N PHE A 11 9.46 -35.46 -20.64
CA PHE A 11 9.94 -35.33 -19.26
C PHE A 11 10.30 -36.67 -18.59
N ARG A 12 10.69 -37.69 -19.37
CA ARG A 12 11.17 -38.98 -18.83
C ARG A 12 12.58 -38.86 -18.25
N ASP A 13 13.41 -38.00 -18.85
CA ASP A 13 14.76 -37.72 -18.35
C ASP A 13 14.71 -36.72 -17.17
N ARG A 14 15.26 -37.13 -16.02
CA ARG A 14 15.38 -36.30 -14.80
C ARG A 14 16.20 -35.04 -15.05
N ARG A 15 17.20 -35.09 -15.95
CA ARG A 15 18.03 -33.93 -16.32
C ARG A 15 17.23 -32.92 -17.16
N ALA A 16 16.35 -33.39 -18.03
CA ALA A 16 15.48 -32.52 -18.83
C ALA A 16 14.55 -31.70 -17.92
N ARG A 17 13.98 -32.33 -16.89
CA ARG A 17 13.13 -31.65 -15.90
C ARG A 17 13.91 -30.60 -15.11
N ALA A 18 15.12 -30.94 -14.64
CA ALA A 18 15.98 -29.98 -13.96
C ALA A 18 16.39 -28.81 -14.87
N ALA A 19 16.75 -29.07 -16.13
CA ALA A 19 17.08 -28.03 -17.10
C ALA A 19 15.90 -27.10 -17.38
N ALA A 20 14.70 -27.65 -17.58
CA ALA A 20 13.48 -26.86 -17.76
C ALA A 20 13.16 -25.99 -16.53
N PHE A 21 13.35 -26.53 -15.32
CA PHE A 21 13.19 -25.79 -14.08
C PHE A 21 14.18 -24.63 -13.95
N PHE A 22 15.47 -24.83 -14.24
CA PHE A 22 16.44 -23.72 -14.19
C PHE A 22 16.23 -22.70 -15.32
N ALA A 23 15.81 -23.14 -16.52
CA ALA A 23 15.41 -22.23 -17.58
C ALA A 23 14.22 -21.35 -17.15
N PHE A 24 13.23 -21.93 -16.46
CA PHE A 24 12.13 -21.20 -15.84
C PHE A 24 12.59 -20.17 -14.81
N LEU A 25 13.49 -20.55 -13.90
CA LEU A 25 14.01 -19.63 -12.89
C LEU A 25 14.82 -18.47 -13.49
N VAL A 26 15.64 -18.75 -14.51
CA VAL A 26 16.40 -17.72 -15.24
C VAL A 26 15.46 -16.80 -16.01
N ALA A 27 14.46 -17.35 -16.70
CA ALA A 27 13.44 -16.57 -17.38
C ALA A 27 12.70 -15.67 -16.39
N ALA A 28 12.33 -16.17 -15.20
CA ALA A 28 11.67 -15.37 -14.18
C ALA A 28 12.52 -14.17 -13.74
N ILE A 29 13.85 -14.30 -13.60
CA ILE A 29 14.70 -13.16 -13.22
C ILE A 29 14.87 -12.16 -14.36
N LEU A 30 15.10 -12.63 -15.59
CA LEU A 30 15.55 -11.77 -16.68
C LEU A 30 14.39 -11.20 -17.53
N SER A 31 13.20 -11.81 -17.49
CA SER A 31 12.10 -11.41 -18.37
C SER A 31 11.47 -10.07 -17.94
N PRO A 32 11.33 -9.10 -18.86
CA PRO A 32 10.54 -7.91 -18.60
C PRO A 32 9.04 -8.20 -18.68
N ASN A 33 8.24 -7.25 -18.20
CA ASN A 33 6.79 -7.27 -18.37
C ASN A 33 6.44 -6.81 -19.79
N VAL A 34 5.78 -7.67 -20.58
CA VAL A 34 5.23 -7.29 -21.89
C VAL A 34 3.78 -6.86 -21.69
N GLY A 35 3.51 -5.57 -21.87
CA GLY A 35 2.17 -5.00 -21.73
C GLY A 35 1.17 -5.58 -22.73
N MET A 36 -0.05 -5.84 -22.27
CA MET A 36 -1.14 -6.36 -23.10
C MET A 36 -2.24 -5.30 -23.30
N PRO A 37 -2.94 -5.32 -24.45
CA PRO A 37 -4.03 -4.38 -24.72
C PRO A 37 -5.20 -4.53 -23.73
N ALA A 38 -6.05 -3.51 -23.66
CA ALA A 38 -7.24 -3.46 -22.78
C ALA A 38 -6.95 -3.63 -21.28
N GLY A 39 -5.71 -3.42 -20.86
CA GLY A 39 -5.25 -3.60 -19.48
C GLY A 39 -5.36 -5.05 -19.00
N LEU A 40 -5.25 -6.02 -19.90
CA LEU A 40 -4.99 -7.40 -19.52
C LEU A 40 -3.62 -7.48 -18.80
N PRO A 41 -3.43 -8.46 -17.89
CA PRO A 41 -2.15 -8.62 -17.20
C PRO A 41 -0.98 -8.77 -18.18
N ALA A 42 0.15 -8.19 -17.81
CA ALA A 42 1.38 -8.31 -18.59
C ALA A 42 1.81 -9.78 -18.70
N ILE A 43 2.40 -10.13 -19.84
CA ILE A 43 2.93 -11.46 -20.12
C ILE A 43 4.44 -11.46 -19.94
N ARG A 44 4.99 -12.57 -19.43
CA ARG A 44 6.42 -12.76 -19.22
C ARG A 44 6.90 -14.11 -19.77
N ALA A 45 8.20 -14.19 -20.05
CA ALA A 45 8.79 -15.35 -20.72
C ALA A 45 8.64 -16.67 -19.94
N GLU A 46 8.73 -16.62 -18.61
CA GLU A 46 8.55 -17.78 -17.74
C GLU A 46 7.11 -18.29 -17.74
N GLN A 47 6.11 -17.42 -17.92
CA GLN A 47 4.71 -17.80 -18.05
C GLN A 47 4.48 -18.53 -19.38
N LEU A 48 5.03 -17.99 -20.48
CA LEU A 48 5.02 -18.66 -21.78
C LEU A 48 5.73 -20.01 -21.72
N LEU A 49 6.86 -20.08 -21.01
CA LEU A 49 7.58 -21.33 -20.81
C LEU A 49 6.74 -22.34 -20.03
N LEU A 50 6.04 -21.94 -18.95
CA LEU A 50 5.15 -22.85 -18.22
C LEU A 50 4.04 -23.40 -19.11
N VAL A 51 3.41 -22.56 -19.93
CA VAL A 51 2.39 -23.00 -20.90
C VAL A 51 2.98 -23.97 -21.92
N LEU A 52 4.18 -23.68 -22.45
CA LEU A 52 4.87 -24.56 -23.40
C LEU A 52 5.24 -25.91 -22.77
N LEU A 53 5.60 -25.93 -21.49
CA LEU A 53 5.96 -27.13 -20.74
C LEU A 53 4.74 -27.91 -20.22
N LEU A 54 3.53 -27.34 -20.31
CA LEU A 54 2.31 -27.95 -19.78
C LEU A 54 2.03 -29.35 -20.37
N PRO A 55 2.13 -29.59 -21.69
CA PRO A 55 1.93 -30.94 -22.25
C PRO A 55 2.95 -31.94 -21.71
N SER A 56 4.22 -31.53 -21.54
CA SER A 56 5.28 -32.36 -20.99
C SER A 56 5.01 -32.71 -19.52
N LEU A 57 4.63 -31.73 -18.71
CA LEU A 57 4.25 -31.91 -17.31
C LEU A 57 3.01 -32.80 -17.19
N ALA A 58 1.97 -32.55 -17.98
CA ALA A 58 0.74 -33.34 -17.98
C ALA A 58 1.02 -34.80 -18.37
N TRP A 59 1.84 -35.02 -19.40
CA TRP A 59 2.26 -36.37 -19.80
C TRP A 59 3.04 -37.08 -18.69
N TYR A 60 3.98 -36.39 -18.05
CA TYR A 60 4.72 -36.90 -16.91
C TYR A 60 3.79 -37.29 -15.76
N HIS A 61 2.86 -36.41 -15.38
CA HIS A 61 1.83 -36.66 -14.38
C HIS A 61 0.94 -37.86 -14.75
N TRP A 62 0.52 -37.99 -16.00
CA TRP A 62 -0.33 -39.09 -16.41
C TRP A 62 0.37 -40.45 -16.33
N ARG A 63 1.66 -40.50 -16.69
CA ARG A 63 2.43 -41.75 -16.77
C ARG A 63 3.11 -42.16 -15.47
N ASP A 64 3.51 -41.22 -14.62
CA ASP A 64 4.26 -41.50 -13.39
C ASP A 64 3.32 -41.47 -12.16
N PRO A 65 3.11 -42.61 -11.47
CA PRO A 65 2.29 -42.67 -10.26
C PRO A 65 2.77 -41.75 -9.13
N GLU A 66 4.07 -41.50 -9.00
CA GLU A 66 4.60 -40.63 -7.94
C GLU A 66 4.22 -39.17 -8.20
N ALA A 67 4.21 -38.75 -9.47
CA ALA A 67 3.82 -37.40 -9.87
C ALA A 67 2.34 -37.12 -9.56
N ARG A 68 1.47 -38.14 -9.61
CA ARG A 68 0.02 -37.98 -9.31
C ARG A 68 -0.30 -37.77 -7.84
N ARG A 69 0.64 -38.01 -6.93
CA ARG A 69 0.39 -37.88 -5.50
C ARG A 69 0.14 -36.41 -5.16
N LEU A 70 -1.05 -36.16 -4.61
CA LEU A 70 -1.40 -34.88 -4.00
C LEU A 70 -0.88 -34.86 -2.57
N ASN A 71 -0.35 -33.72 -2.15
CA ASN A 71 0.08 -33.51 -0.77
C ASN A 71 -0.65 -32.33 -0.13
N PHE A 72 -0.32 -32.03 1.11
CA PHE A 72 -0.95 -30.95 1.86
C PHE A 72 -0.85 -29.58 1.17
N LEU A 73 0.27 -29.29 0.48
CA LEU A 73 0.43 -28.01 -0.23
C LEU A 73 -0.49 -27.95 -1.46
N ASP A 74 -0.73 -29.06 -2.16
CA ASP A 74 -1.76 -29.13 -3.21
C ASP A 74 -3.15 -28.81 -2.67
N GLY A 75 -3.48 -29.34 -1.48
CA GLY A 75 -4.71 -29.02 -0.78
C GLY A 75 -4.81 -27.54 -0.41
N ALA A 76 -3.71 -26.92 0.02
CA ALA A 76 -3.67 -25.49 0.33
C ALA A 76 -3.89 -24.62 -0.92
N PHE A 77 -3.26 -24.96 -2.06
CA PHE A 77 -3.53 -24.32 -3.34
C PHE A 77 -4.99 -24.49 -3.77
N ALA A 78 -5.56 -25.70 -3.62
CA ALA A 78 -6.95 -25.96 -3.97
C ALA A 78 -7.93 -25.17 -3.08
N ALA A 79 -7.69 -25.11 -1.77
CA ALA A 79 -8.51 -24.32 -0.84
C ALA A 79 -8.49 -22.83 -1.19
N MET A 80 -7.32 -22.31 -1.54
CA MET A 80 -7.16 -20.93 -2.00
C MET A 80 -7.93 -20.67 -3.30
N GLY A 81 -7.79 -21.57 -4.28
CA GLY A 81 -8.47 -21.46 -5.57
C GLY A 81 -9.98 -21.57 -5.45
N PHE A 82 -10.46 -22.43 -4.55
CA PHE A 82 -11.88 -22.53 -4.22
C PHE A 82 -12.40 -21.24 -3.60
N SER A 83 -11.68 -20.65 -2.64
CA SER A 83 -12.06 -19.37 -2.04
C SER A 83 -12.14 -18.24 -3.08
N PHE A 84 -11.17 -18.19 -4.00
CA PHE A 84 -11.19 -17.23 -5.11
C PHE A 84 -12.42 -17.45 -5.98
N ALA A 85 -12.60 -18.66 -6.51
CA ALA A 85 -13.71 -18.98 -7.39
C ALA A 85 -15.07 -18.67 -6.75
N LEU A 86 -15.25 -19.03 -5.47
CA LEU A 86 -16.47 -18.75 -4.73
C LEU A 86 -16.74 -17.25 -4.62
N THR A 87 -15.71 -16.47 -4.31
CA THR A 87 -15.82 -15.02 -4.17
C THR A 87 -16.09 -14.32 -5.51
N LEU A 88 -15.39 -14.73 -6.57
CA LEU A 88 -15.56 -14.21 -7.92
C LEU A 88 -17.01 -14.37 -8.44
N VAL A 89 -17.69 -15.44 -8.00
CA VAL A 89 -19.10 -15.66 -8.33
C VAL A 89 -20.02 -14.93 -7.36
N TYR A 90 -19.73 -15.00 -6.06
CA TYR A 90 -20.58 -14.42 -5.01
C TYR A 90 -20.68 -12.89 -5.10
N ALA A 91 -19.55 -12.19 -5.19
CA ALA A 91 -19.52 -10.74 -5.03
C ALA A 91 -20.33 -9.99 -6.09
N PRO A 92 -20.18 -10.26 -7.41
CA PRO A 92 -20.98 -9.58 -8.44
C PRO A 92 -22.48 -9.92 -8.40
N LEU A 93 -22.86 -11.06 -7.79
CA LEU A 93 -24.26 -11.50 -7.71
C LEU A 93 -25.00 -10.94 -6.49
N ARG A 94 -24.28 -10.52 -5.45
CA ARG A 94 -24.88 -10.19 -4.14
C ARG A 94 -24.54 -8.79 -3.63
N LEU A 95 -23.42 -8.22 -4.04
CA LEU A 95 -22.96 -6.93 -3.52
C LEU A 95 -23.27 -5.80 -4.50
N PRO A 96 -24.00 -4.76 -4.08
CA PRO A 96 -24.22 -3.57 -4.89
C PRO A 96 -22.89 -2.93 -5.30
N GLY A 97 -22.81 -2.44 -6.54
CA GLY A 97 -21.62 -1.74 -7.04
C GLY A 97 -20.44 -2.63 -7.44
N VAL A 98 -20.48 -3.95 -7.21
CA VAL A 98 -19.47 -4.89 -7.72
C VAL A 98 -19.90 -5.43 -9.07
N SER A 99 -19.08 -5.24 -10.10
CA SER A 99 -19.33 -5.84 -11.42
C SER A 99 -18.27 -6.89 -11.75
N PHE A 100 -18.61 -7.80 -12.67
CA PHE A 100 -17.65 -8.80 -13.15
C PHE A 100 -16.66 -8.15 -14.11
N SER A 101 -15.37 -8.24 -13.80
CA SER A 101 -14.29 -7.81 -14.68
C SER A 101 -13.72 -8.97 -15.49
N LEU A 102 -13.42 -8.74 -16.77
CA LEU A 102 -12.63 -9.69 -17.59
C LEU A 102 -11.25 -10.00 -16.99
N ARG A 103 -10.78 -9.17 -16.05
CA ARG A 103 -9.52 -9.38 -15.34
C ARG A 103 -9.66 -10.29 -14.12
N ASP A 104 -10.87 -10.58 -13.66
CA ASP A 104 -11.09 -11.36 -12.44
C ASP A 104 -10.60 -12.81 -12.59
N PRO A 105 -10.86 -13.54 -13.71
CA PRO A 105 -10.35 -14.90 -13.91
C PRO A 105 -8.82 -15.02 -13.79
N PHE A 106 -8.08 -13.92 -13.97
CA PHE A 106 -6.62 -13.93 -13.79
C PHE A 106 -6.17 -14.11 -12.34
N GLU A 107 -7.05 -13.94 -11.34
CA GLU A 107 -6.74 -14.34 -9.96
C GLU A 107 -6.54 -15.87 -9.87
N LEU A 108 -7.40 -16.64 -10.55
CA LEU A 108 -7.26 -18.10 -10.65
C LEU A 108 -6.09 -18.49 -11.55
N ALA A 109 -5.88 -17.80 -12.67
CA ALA A 109 -4.75 -18.06 -13.56
C ALA A 109 -3.40 -17.85 -12.84
N ARG A 110 -3.28 -16.80 -12.01
CA ARG A 110 -2.09 -16.56 -11.18
C ARG A 110 -1.85 -17.70 -10.20
N LEU A 111 -2.89 -18.16 -9.51
CA LEU A 111 -2.75 -19.29 -8.59
C LEU A 111 -2.35 -20.58 -9.31
N ALA A 112 -2.91 -20.82 -10.50
CA ALA A 112 -2.54 -21.93 -11.36
C ALA A 112 -1.06 -21.85 -11.80
N GLU A 113 -0.57 -20.66 -12.16
CA GLU A 113 0.84 -20.43 -12.47
C GLU A 113 1.74 -20.83 -11.29
N TYR A 114 1.40 -20.39 -10.07
CA TYR A 114 2.16 -20.71 -8.86
C TYR A 114 2.16 -22.21 -8.55
N TRP A 115 1.02 -22.87 -8.72
CA TRP A 115 0.92 -24.32 -8.58
C TRP A 115 1.72 -25.07 -9.65
N LEU A 116 1.73 -24.60 -10.90
CA LEU A 116 2.53 -25.19 -11.98
C LEU A 116 4.04 -25.01 -11.74
N ALA A 117 4.47 -23.83 -11.28
CA ALA A 117 5.86 -23.60 -10.88
C ALA A 117 6.28 -24.57 -9.77
N TYR A 118 5.42 -24.73 -8.75
CA TYR A 118 5.58 -25.72 -7.69
C TYR A 118 5.73 -27.16 -8.24
N ARG A 119 4.85 -27.59 -9.15
CA ARG A 119 4.92 -28.94 -9.75
C ARG A 119 6.17 -29.14 -10.60
N LEU A 120 6.59 -28.12 -11.35
CA LEU A 120 7.83 -28.16 -12.12
C LEU A 120 9.05 -28.35 -11.21
N GLY A 121 9.15 -27.58 -10.12
CA GLY A 121 10.22 -27.72 -9.13
C GLY A 121 10.23 -29.10 -8.45
N LEU A 122 9.06 -29.62 -8.09
CA LEU A 122 8.93 -30.97 -7.52
C LEU A 122 9.45 -32.04 -8.48
N SER A 123 9.13 -31.92 -9.77
CA SER A 123 9.57 -32.85 -10.81
C SER A 123 11.10 -32.81 -11.04
N ALA A 124 11.72 -31.64 -10.82
CA ALA A 124 13.15 -31.41 -10.95
C ALA A 124 13.96 -31.94 -9.75
N ALA A 125 13.36 -32.02 -8.56
CA ALA A 125 14.03 -32.46 -7.33
C ALA A 125 14.62 -33.88 -7.42
N VAL A 126 14.08 -34.72 -8.31
CA VAL A 126 14.53 -36.11 -8.52
C VAL A 126 15.97 -36.17 -9.08
N TRP A 127 16.46 -35.08 -9.69
CA TRP A 127 17.85 -35.01 -10.13
C TRP A 127 18.78 -34.60 -8.96
N PRO A 128 19.84 -35.37 -8.63
CA PRO A 128 20.69 -35.10 -7.47
C PRO A 128 21.36 -33.72 -7.46
N GLY A 129 21.60 -33.14 -8.64
CA GLY A 129 22.24 -31.85 -8.78
C GLY A 129 21.32 -30.64 -8.52
N THR A 130 20.01 -30.83 -8.37
CA THR A 130 19.04 -29.73 -8.29
C THR A 130 19.27 -28.84 -7.06
N ALA A 131 19.55 -29.43 -5.89
CA ALA A 131 19.81 -28.65 -4.68
C ALA A 131 21.08 -27.77 -4.79
N ARG A 132 22.16 -28.33 -5.35
CA ARG A 132 23.39 -27.56 -5.63
C ARG A 132 23.16 -26.50 -6.71
N GLY A 133 22.36 -26.82 -7.74
CA GLY A 133 21.99 -25.88 -8.79
C GLY A 133 21.17 -24.70 -8.28
N LEU A 134 20.26 -24.92 -7.31
CA LEU A 134 19.52 -23.83 -6.65
C LEU A 134 20.44 -22.87 -5.90
N PHE A 135 21.42 -23.41 -5.17
CA PHE A 135 22.44 -22.58 -4.53
C PHE A 135 23.24 -21.77 -5.56
N ALA A 136 23.71 -22.42 -6.64
CA ALA A 136 24.45 -21.74 -7.70
C ALA A 136 23.61 -20.64 -8.36
N PHE A 137 22.34 -20.92 -8.65
CA PHE A 137 21.38 -19.96 -9.17
C PHE A 137 21.23 -18.76 -8.24
N ALA A 138 20.97 -18.95 -6.93
CA ALA A 138 20.80 -17.84 -6.00
C ALA A 138 22.08 -17.01 -5.84
N GLY A 139 23.25 -17.66 -5.78
CA GLY A 139 24.53 -16.95 -5.72
C GLY A 139 24.79 -16.10 -6.97
N LEU A 140 24.54 -16.64 -8.17
CA LEU A 140 24.67 -15.92 -9.42
C LEU A 140 23.62 -14.81 -9.58
N ALA A 141 22.37 -15.06 -9.17
CA ALA A 141 21.31 -14.07 -9.14
C ALA A 141 21.62 -12.91 -8.18
N ALA A 142 22.19 -13.20 -7.02
CA ALA A 142 22.65 -12.18 -6.07
C ALA A 142 23.80 -11.35 -6.63
N LEU A 143 24.80 -11.99 -7.25
CA LEU A 143 25.92 -11.29 -7.90
C LEU A 143 25.44 -10.40 -9.05
N GLY A 144 24.63 -10.95 -9.97
CA GLY A 144 24.08 -10.21 -11.10
C GLY A 144 23.16 -9.08 -10.66
N GLY A 145 22.27 -9.35 -9.69
CA GLY A 145 21.35 -8.36 -9.14
C GLY A 145 22.07 -7.23 -8.39
N GLY A 146 23.08 -7.57 -7.58
CA GLY A 146 23.89 -6.58 -6.87
C GLY A 146 24.73 -5.71 -7.83
N ALA A 147 25.33 -6.31 -8.86
CA ALA A 147 26.06 -5.57 -9.89
C ALA A 147 25.13 -4.66 -10.70
N PHE A 148 23.97 -5.17 -11.13
CA PHE A 148 22.98 -4.38 -11.87
C PHE A 148 22.44 -3.22 -11.02
N ALA A 149 22.15 -3.46 -9.74
CA ALA A 149 21.75 -2.42 -8.81
C ALA A 149 22.81 -1.34 -8.62
N LEU A 150 24.10 -1.71 -8.62
CA LEU A 150 25.19 -0.76 -8.54
C LEU A 150 25.28 0.12 -9.80
N VAL A 151 25.10 -0.47 -10.99
CA VAL A 151 25.07 0.29 -12.25
C VAL A 151 23.86 1.23 -12.27
N GLN A 152 22.68 0.76 -11.87
CA GLN A 152 21.48 1.59 -11.74
C GLN A 152 21.67 2.77 -10.78
N TYR A 153 22.42 2.55 -9.70
CA TYR A 153 22.70 3.57 -8.69
C TYR A 153 23.67 4.64 -9.21
N LEU A 154 24.70 4.22 -9.95
CA LEU A 154 25.74 5.11 -10.49
C LEU A 154 25.32 5.85 -11.76
N GLU A 155 24.30 5.34 -12.45
CA GLU A 155 23.69 5.90 -13.65
C GLU A 155 24.68 6.40 -14.73
N PRO A 156 25.53 5.50 -15.28
CA PRO A 156 26.44 5.90 -16.35
C PRO A 156 25.69 6.15 -17.65
N ASP A 157 25.88 7.33 -18.24
CA ASP A 157 25.43 7.68 -19.60
C ASP A 157 23.93 7.40 -19.88
N GLY A 158 23.03 7.66 -18.92
CA GLY A 158 21.58 7.48 -19.10
C GLY A 158 21.13 6.00 -19.10
N PHE A 159 21.86 5.14 -18.39
CA PHE A 159 21.59 3.71 -18.30
C PHE A 159 20.15 3.39 -17.86
N ASN A 160 19.57 4.15 -16.94
CA ASN A 160 18.23 3.89 -16.41
C ASN A 160 17.16 4.12 -17.46
N GLU A 161 17.27 5.22 -18.21
CA GLU A 161 16.35 5.53 -19.31
C GLU A 161 16.47 4.51 -20.45
N ALA A 162 17.69 4.06 -20.78
CA ALA A 162 17.93 3.15 -21.90
C ALA A 162 17.69 1.67 -21.57
N VAL A 163 18.10 1.22 -20.38
CA VAL A 163 18.16 -0.20 -19.99
C VAL A 163 17.18 -0.51 -18.87
N THR A 164 17.19 0.24 -17.77
CA THR A 164 16.29 -0.04 -16.63
C THR A 164 14.82 0.11 -17.00
N ALA A 165 14.50 1.02 -17.94
CA ALA A 165 13.14 1.24 -18.45
C ALA A 165 12.50 -0.01 -19.08
N VAL A 166 13.30 -1.00 -19.49
CA VAL A 166 12.79 -2.28 -20.00
C VAL A 166 12.03 -3.07 -18.93
N TRP A 167 12.43 -2.98 -17.66
CA TRP A 167 11.78 -3.67 -16.54
C TRP A 167 10.90 -2.76 -15.68
N THR A 168 11.08 -1.44 -15.80
CA THR A 168 10.65 -0.47 -14.80
C THR A 168 9.72 0.59 -15.40
N PRO A 169 8.51 0.79 -14.87
CA PRO A 169 7.64 1.87 -15.32
C PRO A 169 8.20 3.25 -14.93
N ALA A 170 7.88 4.29 -15.73
CA ALA A 170 8.43 5.64 -15.62
C ALA A 170 8.49 6.19 -14.18
N ARG A 171 7.41 6.08 -13.39
CA ARG A 171 7.37 6.55 -12.00
C ARG A 171 8.46 5.96 -11.08
N HIS A 172 8.90 4.73 -11.35
CA HIS A 172 9.93 4.06 -10.57
C HIS A 172 11.34 4.37 -11.11
N LEU A 173 11.45 4.78 -12.38
CA LEU A 173 12.67 5.39 -12.94
C LEU A 173 12.89 6.77 -12.31
N ASP A 174 11.88 7.64 -12.32
CA ASP A 174 11.97 8.97 -11.69
C ASP A 174 12.38 8.88 -10.20
N ALA A 175 11.85 7.87 -9.50
CA ALA A 175 12.20 7.62 -8.11
C ALA A 175 13.63 7.08 -7.94
N LEU A 176 14.09 6.26 -8.88
CA LEU A 176 15.47 5.76 -8.91
C LEU A 176 16.44 6.92 -9.13
N ASP A 177 16.19 7.78 -10.12
CA ASP A 177 17.09 8.89 -10.46
C ASP A 177 17.14 9.93 -9.32
N ARG A 178 15.99 10.26 -8.72
CA ARG A 178 15.95 11.21 -7.60
C ARG A 178 16.57 10.67 -6.32
N THR A 179 16.32 9.40 -5.99
CA THR A 179 16.60 8.86 -4.63
C THR A 179 17.61 7.73 -4.59
N GLY A 180 18.21 7.35 -5.73
CA GLY A 180 19.19 6.26 -5.83
C GLY A 180 18.61 4.89 -5.45
N ARG A 181 17.32 4.64 -5.65
CA ARG A 181 16.67 3.40 -5.22
C ARG A 181 16.69 2.33 -6.30
N ALA A 182 17.71 1.48 -6.27
CA ALA A 182 17.85 0.39 -7.22
C ALA A 182 16.59 -0.51 -7.24
N VAL A 183 16.16 -0.87 -8.45
CA VAL A 183 14.95 -1.66 -8.71
C VAL A 183 15.26 -3.05 -9.27
N GLY A 184 16.52 -3.33 -9.59
CA GLY A 184 16.95 -4.57 -10.21
C GLY A 184 16.21 -4.83 -11.54
N THR A 185 16.08 -6.11 -11.90
CA THR A 185 15.18 -6.57 -12.97
C THR A 185 13.73 -6.77 -12.49
N VAL A 186 13.43 -6.32 -11.27
CA VAL A 186 12.13 -6.51 -10.60
C VAL A 186 11.20 -5.32 -10.85
N GLY A 187 11.75 -4.17 -11.26
CA GLY A 187 10.99 -2.98 -11.64
C GLY A 187 10.43 -2.17 -10.46
N ASN A 188 10.74 -2.58 -9.22
CA ASN A 188 10.34 -1.89 -8.01
C ASN A 188 11.33 -2.19 -6.88
N SER A 189 11.80 -1.14 -6.20
CA SER A 189 12.84 -1.25 -5.17
C SER A 189 12.41 -2.04 -3.94
N ASN A 190 11.13 -2.01 -3.55
CA ASN A 190 10.66 -2.80 -2.41
C ASN A 190 10.74 -4.30 -2.70
N TYR A 191 10.29 -4.70 -3.89
CA TYR A 191 10.30 -6.09 -4.34
C TYR A 191 11.71 -6.57 -4.70
N PHE A 192 12.57 -5.68 -5.21
CA PHE A 192 13.99 -5.99 -5.40
C PHE A 192 14.73 -6.25 -4.08
N GLY A 193 14.44 -5.44 -3.04
CA GLY A 193 14.93 -5.71 -1.69
C GLY A 193 14.44 -7.07 -1.16
N LEU A 194 13.17 -7.40 -1.40
CA LEU A 194 12.59 -8.71 -1.07
C LEU A 194 13.34 -9.85 -1.78
N ALA A 195 13.58 -9.72 -3.08
CA ALA A 195 14.35 -10.67 -3.90
C ALA A 195 15.76 -10.89 -3.34
N SER A 196 16.44 -9.79 -3.00
CA SER A 196 17.78 -9.81 -2.41
C SER A 196 17.80 -10.57 -1.09
N GLY A 197 16.79 -10.36 -0.23
CA GLY A 197 16.60 -11.12 1.01
C GLY A 197 16.38 -12.63 0.79
N LEU A 198 15.64 -13.01 -0.25
CA LEU A 198 15.45 -14.42 -0.64
C LEU A 198 16.79 -15.07 -1.04
N PHE A 199 17.58 -14.44 -1.91
CA PHE A 199 18.87 -14.99 -2.34
C PHE A 199 19.91 -15.00 -1.20
N LEU A 200 19.88 -13.98 -0.34
CA LEU A 200 20.68 -13.91 0.87
C LEU A 200 20.42 -15.12 1.77
N SER A 201 19.16 -15.49 1.99
CA SER A 201 18.80 -16.62 2.86
C SER A 201 19.47 -17.93 2.44
N LEU A 202 19.56 -18.20 1.13
CA LEU A 202 20.17 -19.43 0.60
C LEU A 202 21.70 -19.41 0.68
N CYS A 203 22.33 -18.27 0.38
CA CYS A 203 23.77 -18.09 0.51
C CYS A 203 24.22 -18.25 1.98
N LEU A 204 23.48 -17.65 2.90
CA LEU A 204 23.74 -17.78 4.34
C LEU A 204 23.51 -19.19 4.85
N ALA A 205 22.44 -19.88 4.41
CA ALA A 205 22.21 -21.27 4.79
C ALA A 205 23.38 -22.18 4.39
N ALA A 206 23.99 -21.94 3.21
CA ALA A 206 25.17 -22.69 2.77
C ALA A 206 26.40 -22.44 3.65
N ILE A 207 26.61 -21.21 4.14
CA ILE A 207 27.69 -20.84 5.06
C ILE A 207 27.45 -21.48 6.44
N VAL A 208 26.27 -21.26 7.02
CA VAL A 208 25.92 -21.69 8.39
C VAL A 208 25.93 -23.22 8.51
N LEU A 209 25.39 -23.91 7.51
CA LEU A 209 25.36 -25.37 7.49
C LEU A 209 26.65 -25.99 6.92
N ARG A 210 27.63 -25.17 6.53
CA ARG A 210 28.92 -25.57 5.96
C ARG A 210 28.77 -26.54 4.79
N THR A 211 27.82 -26.27 3.91
CA THR A 211 27.51 -27.15 2.77
C THR A 211 28.45 -26.94 1.59
N ALA A 212 28.97 -25.72 1.43
CA ALA A 212 29.84 -25.35 0.34
C ALA A 212 31.27 -25.87 0.57
N SER A 213 31.80 -26.64 -0.38
CA SER A 213 33.23 -26.97 -0.43
C SER A 213 34.06 -25.71 -0.73
N ARG A 214 35.39 -25.78 -0.57
CA ARG A 214 36.30 -24.64 -0.82
C ARG A 214 36.08 -23.99 -2.20
N ARG A 215 35.73 -24.80 -3.21
CA ARG A 215 35.40 -24.35 -4.57
C ARG A 215 34.11 -23.51 -4.66
N TRP A 216 33.13 -23.75 -3.79
CA TRP A 216 31.82 -23.08 -3.80
C TRP A 216 31.69 -22.02 -2.70
N ALA A 217 32.62 -22.01 -1.74
CA ALA A 217 32.60 -21.08 -0.62
C ALA A 217 32.64 -19.62 -1.10
N TRP A 218 33.48 -19.30 -2.10
CA TRP A 218 33.54 -17.93 -2.65
C TRP A 218 32.18 -17.45 -3.15
N LEU A 219 31.40 -18.31 -3.82
CA LEU A 219 30.08 -17.95 -4.33
C LEU A 219 29.10 -17.68 -3.20
N ALA A 220 29.20 -18.42 -2.08
CA ALA A 220 28.37 -18.17 -0.90
C ALA A 220 28.69 -16.82 -0.25
N TYR A 221 29.97 -16.50 -0.06
CA TYR A 221 30.40 -15.22 0.55
C TYR A 221 30.16 -14.04 -0.39
N ALA A 222 30.55 -14.14 -1.66
CA ALA A 222 30.37 -13.08 -2.65
C ALA A 222 28.89 -12.85 -2.96
N GLY A 223 28.10 -13.93 -3.08
CA GLY A 223 26.64 -13.85 -3.23
C GLY A 223 25.97 -13.21 -2.01
N THR A 224 26.45 -13.53 -0.79
CA THR A 224 25.98 -12.86 0.44
C THR A 224 26.27 -11.35 0.41
N ALA A 225 27.51 -10.96 0.08
CA ALA A 225 27.88 -9.55 0.02
C ALA A 225 27.07 -8.79 -1.06
N ALA A 226 26.89 -9.40 -2.24
CA ALA A 226 26.12 -8.78 -3.32
C ALA A 226 24.62 -8.71 -3.03
N ALA A 227 24.04 -9.70 -2.35
CA ALA A 227 22.65 -9.63 -1.88
C ALA A 227 22.45 -8.55 -0.81
N VAL A 228 23.42 -8.37 0.09
CA VAL A 228 23.40 -7.26 1.06
C VAL A 228 23.53 -5.91 0.35
N LEU A 229 24.42 -5.79 -0.63
CA LEU A 229 24.53 -4.59 -1.46
C LEU A 229 23.19 -4.28 -2.16
N GLY A 230 22.57 -5.27 -2.81
CA GLY A 230 21.25 -5.10 -3.44
C GLY A 230 20.17 -4.68 -2.44
N LEU A 231 20.16 -5.26 -1.24
CA LEU A 231 19.23 -4.86 -0.18
C LEU A 231 19.45 -3.40 0.27
N VAL A 232 20.71 -2.97 0.44
CA VAL A 232 21.05 -1.59 0.82
C VAL A 232 20.68 -0.60 -0.28
N LEU A 233 21.08 -0.88 -1.54
CA LEU A 233 20.79 -0.01 -2.70
C LEU A 233 19.30 0.06 -3.03
N SER A 234 18.50 -0.96 -2.68
CA SER A 234 17.04 -0.88 -2.78
C SER A 234 16.43 0.17 -1.84
N GLN A 235 17.14 0.46 -0.75
CA GLN A 235 16.72 1.33 0.35
C GLN A 235 15.30 0.98 0.87
N SER A 236 14.90 -0.29 0.77
CA SER A 236 13.58 -0.77 1.16
C SER A 236 13.52 -1.07 2.66
N ARG A 237 12.93 -0.16 3.45
CA ARG A 237 12.73 -0.36 4.90
C ARG A 237 12.01 -1.67 5.19
N THR A 238 10.91 -1.93 4.50
CA THR A 238 10.09 -3.13 4.68
C THR A 238 10.86 -4.41 4.37
N ALA A 239 11.62 -4.46 3.27
CA ALA A 239 12.41 -5.64 2.94
C ALA A 239 13.58 -5.85 3.91
N THR A 240 14.23 -4.78 4.36
CA THR A 240 15.30 -4.85 5.36
C THR A 240 14.79 -5.40 6.68
N PHE A 241 13.68 -4.86 7.22
CA PHE A 241 13.08 -5.37 8.46
C PHE A 241 12.62 -6.83 8.33
N ALA A 242 11.95 -7.18 7.22
CA ALA A 242 11.53 -8.55 6.96
C ALA A 242 12.74 -9.52 6.89
N THR A 243 13.82 -9.11 6.24
CA THR A 243 15.06 -9.88 6.14
C THR A 243 15.69 -10.09 7.52
N LEU A 244 15.82 -9.03 8.32
CA LEU A 244 16.35 -9.11 9.69
C LEU A 244 15.50 -10.02 10.58
N ALA A 245 14.18 -9.92 10.50
CA ALA A 245 13.26 -10.80 11.23
C ALA A 245 13.45 -12.27 10.82
N ALA A 246 13.55 -12.55 9.53
CA ALA A 246 13.80 -13.90 9.01
C ALA A 246 15.17 -14.46 9.47
N LEU A 247 16.21 -13.63 9.49
CA LEU A 247 17.53 -14.01 10.02
C LEU A 247 17.47 -14.31 11.52
N GLY A 248 16.73 -13.52 12.30
CA GLY A 248 16.51 -13.75 13.73
C GLY A 248 15.76 -15.06 14.01
N VAL A 249 14.66 -15.32 13.28
CA VAL A 249 13.91 -16.58 13.37
C VAL A 249 14.78 -17.76 12.95
N GLY A 250 15.54 -17.64 11.87
CA GLY A 250 16.48 -18.65 11.41
C GLY A 250 17.55 -18.97 12.45
N PHE A 251 18.16 -17.94 13.06
CA PHE A 251 19.12 -18.08 14.15
C PHE A 251 18.53 -18.85 15.32
N ALA A 252 17.35 -18.44 15.80
CA ALA A 252 16.65 -19.14 16.88
C ALA A 252 16.39 -20.61 16.53
N ALA A 253 15.88 -20.89 15.33
CA ALA A 253 15.60 -22.24 14.87
C ALA A 253 16.85 -23.13 14.83
N LEU A 254 18.00 -22.59 14.45
CA LEU A 254 19.24 -23.37 14.39
C LEU A 254 19.87 -23.58 15.77
N VAL A 255 19.78 -22.59 16.67
CA VAL A 255 20.20 -22.74 18.07
C VAL A 255 19.40 -23.88 18.71
N LEU A 256 18.07 -23.89 18.52
CA LEU A 256 17.18 -24.92 19.06
C LEU A 256 17.42 -26.32 18.44
N THR A 257 17.84 -26.39 17.17
CA THR A 257 17.99 -27.69 16.49
C THR A 257 19.40 -28.26 16.48
N ARG A 258 20.44 -27.43 16.57
CA ARG A 258 21.84 -27.86 16.46
C ARG A 258 22.76 -27.38 17.59
N GLY A 259 22.34 -26.47 18.46
CA GLY A 259 23.12 -26.00 19.62
C GLY A 259 24.46 -25.29 19.30
N LYS A 260 24.78 -25.05 18.02
CA LYS A 260 26.09 -24.56 17.58
C LYS A 260 26.06 -23.05 17.26
N ARG A 261 26.14 -22.23 18.30
CA ARG A 261 26.21 -20.75 18.16
C ARG A 261 27.35 -20.29 17.25
N ALA A 262 28.50 -20.97 17.29
CA ALA A 262 29.68 -20.64 16.47
C ALA A 262 29.47 -20.80 14.96
N ALA A 263 28.43 -21.52 14.51
CA ALA A 263 28.13 -21.68 13.08
C ALA A 263 27.62 -20.39 12.43
N TYR A 264 27.06 -19.46 13.23
CA TYR A 264 26.54 -18.17 12.74
C TYR A 264 27.57 -17.06 12.68
N LEU A 265 28.68 -17.17 13.41
CA LEU A 265 29.70 -16.12 13.43
C LEU A 265 30.20 -15.73 12.02
N PRO A 266 30.61 -16.66 11.14
CA PRO A 266 31.05 -16.29 9.80
C PRO A 266 29.94 -15.66 8.95
N ALA A 267 28.71 -16.18 9.06
CA ALA A 267 27.54 -15.65 8.37
C ALA A 267 27.16 -14.24 8.85
N THR A 268 27.23 -13.99 10.16
CA THR A 268 26.95 -12.68 10.76
C THR A 268 28.04 -11.69 10.39
N ALA A 269 29.31 -12.10 10.47
CA ALA A 269 30.44 -11.25 10.11
C ALA A 269 30.37 -10.78 8.65
N VAL A 270 30.11 -11.68 7.69
CA VAL A 270 29.99 -11.26 6.28
C VAL A 270 28.82 -10.31 6.05
N VAL A 271 27.67 -10.52 6.71
CA VAL A 271 26.52 -9.61 6.59
C VAL A 271 26.86 -8.24 7.16
N LEU A 272 27.45 -8.18 8.35
CA LEU A 272 27.81 -6.90 8.99
C LEU A 272 28.86 -6.14 8.20
N VAL A 273 29.92 -6.82 7.74
CA VAL A 273 30.97 -6.20 6.93
C VAL A 273 30.42 -5.71 5.59
N ALA A 274 29.63 -6.53 4.90
CA ALA A 274 29.00 -6.13 3.64
C ALA A 274 28.04 -4.96 3.85
N ALA A 275 27.21 -5.00 4.90
CA ALA A 275 26.26 -3.92 5.20
C ALA A 275 26.99 -2.61 5.53
N ALA A 276 28.00 -2.66 6.38
CA ALA A 276 28.82 -1.49 6.72
C ALA A 276 29.50 -0.91 5.47
N ALA A 277 30.09 -1.75 4.63
CA ALA A 277 30.72 -1.32 3.38
C ALA A 277 29.72 -0.73 2.39
N SER A 278 28.55 -1.35 2.20
CA SER A 278 27.50 -0.85 1.30
C SER A 278 26.88 0.45 1.80
N ILE A 279 26.63 0.59 3.10
CA ILE A 279 26.11 1.83 3.70
C ILE A 279 27.16 2.94 3.58
N ALA A 280 28.42 2.65 3.91
CA ALA A 280 29.51 3.62 3.75
C ALA A 280 29.64 4.07 2.29
N PHE A 281 29.50 3.17 1.33
CA PHE A 281 29.49 3.52 -0.09
C PHE A 281 28.35 4.49 -0.44
N VAL A 282 27.12 4.22 -0.02
CA VAL A 282 25.96 5.10 -0.28
C VAL A 282 26.13 6.46 0.39
N GLU A 283 26.74 6.53 1.57
CA GLU A 283 27.01 7.80 2.25
C GLU A 283 28.17 8.59 1.61
N LEU A 284 29.15 7.91 1.00
CA LEU A 284 30.24 8.55 0.26
C LEU A 284 29.81 9.05 -1.12
N VAL A 285 28.78 8.43 -1.70
CA VAL A 285 28.21 8.78 -3.01
C VAL A 285 26.70 8.95 -2.85
N PRO A 286 26.22 9.99 -2.16
CA PRO A 286 24.79 10.16 -1.89
C PRO A 286 24.03 10.53 -3.17
N PRO A 287 22.76 10.12 -3.31
CA PRO A 287 21.91 10.56 -4.41
C PRO A 287 21.53 12.04 -4.24
N ASP A 288 20.94 12.62 -5.29
CA ASP A 288 20.52 14.03 -5.32
C ASP A 288 19.57 14.42 -4.18
N PHE A 289 18.78 13.47 -3.67
CA PHE A 289 17.83 13.71 -2.58
C PHE A 289 18.01 12.76 -1.39
N GLY A 290 18.66 13.27 -0.34
CA GLY A 290 18.73 12.68 1.00
C GLY A 290 19.79 11.58 1.16
N SER A 291 20.27 11.38 2.39
CA SER A 291 21.21 10.29 2.71
C SER A 291 20.50 9.00 3.10
N TYR A 292 21.22 7.86 3.10
CA TYR A 292 20.68 6.59 3.59
C TYR A 292 20.21 6.73 5.03
N HIS A 293 21.00 7.39 5.88
CA HIS A 293 20.61 7.66 7.26
C HIS A 293 19.36 8.53 7.40
N ALA A 294 19.20 9.57 6.58
CA ALA A 294 18.00 10.42 6.61
C ALA A 294 16.73 9.61 6.37
N ARG A 295 16.78 8.61 5.50
CA ARG A 295 15.65 7.74 5.15
C ARG A 295 15.25 6.76 6.26
N PHE A 296 16.21 6.34 7.08
CA PHE A 296 15.98 5.47 8.24
C PHE A 296 15.84 6.24 9.56
N ALA A 297 15.86 7.58 9.52
CA ALA A 297 15.74 8.41 10.71
C ALA A 297 14.33 8.32 11.35
N PRO A 298 14.22 8.33 12.69
CA PRO A 298 12.92 8.25 13.37
C PRO A 298 11.94 9.37 13.05
N ARG A 299 12.42 10.57 12.67
CA ARG A 299 11.56 11.70 12.26
C ARG A 299 10.78 11.42 10.97
N GLU A 300 11.29 10.52 10.11
CA GLU A 300 10.63 10.00 8.90
C GLU A 300 9.68 8.81 9.18
N LEU A 301 9.28 8.62 10.45
CA LEU A 301 8.25 7.64 10.87
C LEU A 301 6.94 8.31 11.35
N THR A 302 6.79 9.62 11.15
CA THR A 302 5.59 10.41 11.50
C THR A 302 4.44 10.20 10.51
N GLU A 303 3.23 10.72 10.82
CA GLU A 303 1.98 10.49 10.07
C GLU A 303 2.02 10.90 8.59
N GLY A 304 2.87 11.86 8.20
CA GLY A 304 3.08 12.20 6.78
C GLY A 304 4.16 11.39 6.05
N SER A 305 4.80 10.42 6.71
CA SER A 305 5.79 9.52 6.08
C SER A 305 5.11 8.39 5.32
N SER A 306 5.87 7.66 4.48
CA SER A 306 5.32 6.47 3.80
C SER A 306 4.78 5.41 4.76
N LEU A 307 5.19 5.39 6.03
CA LEU A 307 4.62 4.51 7.05
C LEU A 307 3.31 5.08 7.62
N GLY A 308 3.27 6.39 7.86
CA GLY A 308 2.05 7.08 8.31
C GLY A 308 0.90 6.90 7.33
N ILE A 309 1.14 7.14 6.04
CA ILE A 309 0.15 6.89 4.97
C ILE A 309 -0.36 5.43 4.98
N ARG A 310 0.52 4.46 5.23
CA ARG A 310 0.14 3.04 5.31
C ARG A 310 -0.73 2.76 6.52
N LEU A 311 -0.33 3.24 7.69
CA LEU A 311 -1.10 3.09 8.92
C LEU A 311 -2.49 3.73 8.78
N SER A 312 -2.58 4.89 8.13
CA SER A 312 -3.86 5.53 7.79
C SER A 312 -4.71 4.64 6.87
N ARG A 313 -4.15 4.11 5.78
CA ARG A 313 -4.87 3.15 4.90
C ARG A 313 -5.29 1.87 5.62
N TRP A 314 -4.52 1.40 6.61
CA TRP A 314 -4.92 0.22 7.37
C TRP A 314 -6.08 0.54 8.30
N ARG A 315 -6.03 1.68 9.00
CA ARG A 315 -7.13 2.14 9.85
C ARG A 315 -8.42 2.27 9.04
N SER A 316 -8.38 2.72 7.78
CA SER A 316 -9.60 2.94 7.00
C SER A 316 -10.27 1.62 6.63
N ILE A 317 -9.46 0.61 6.30
CA ILE A 317 -9.95 -0.75 6.10
C ILE A 317 -10.60 -1.26 7.38
N PHE A 318 -9.92 -1.13 8.52
CA PHE A 318 -10.43 -1.61 9.81
C PHE A 318 -11.64 -0.83 10.33
N ALA A 319 -11.82 0.44 9.97
CA ALA A 319 -12.98 1.23 10.34
C ALA A 319 -14.27 0.66 9.75
N GLY A 320 -14.22 0.18 8.50
CA GLY A 320 -15.32 -0.55 7.86
C GLY A 320 -15.69 -1.88 8.54
N PHE A 321 -14.95 -2.36 9.55
CA PHE A 321 -15.33 -3.53 10.36
C PHE A 321 -16.21 -3.15 11.56
N SER A 322 -16.27 -1.87 11.90
CA SER A 322 -16.88 -1.35 13.13
C SER A 322 -18.06 -0.41 12.90
N GLU A 323 -18.60 -0.34 11.68
CA GLU A 323 -19.78 0.49 11.40
C GLU A 323 -21.01 -0.05 12.13
N GLY A 324 -21.26 0.49 13.33
CA GLY A 324 -22.57 0.50 13.95
C GLY A 324 -23.45 1.55 13.28
N GLY A 325 -24.77 1.31 13.24
CA GLY A 325 -25.72 2.32 12.81
C GLY A 325 -25.54 3.63 13.61
N PRO A 326 -25.88 4.78 13.04
CA PRO A 326 -25.51 6.03 13.65
C PRO A 326 -26.26 6.24 14.98
N ALA A 327 -25.50 6.56 16.03
CA ALA A 327 -25.97 6.65 17.42
C ALA A 327 -27.17 7.58 17.61
N PHE A 328 -27.38 8.55 16.71
CA PHE A 328 -28.51 9.47 16.75
C PHE A 328 -29.88 8.80 16.65
N CYS A 329 -29.99 7.61 16.05
CA CYS A 329 -31.29 6.91 16.03
C CYS A 329 -31.69 6.37 17.40
N GLU A 330 -30.74 6.26 18.33
CA GLU A 330 -31.00 5.85 19.71
C GLU A 330 -31.15 7.07 20.65
N THR A 331 -30.38 8.14 20.43
CA THR A 331 -30.35 9.31 21.31
C THR A 331 -31.26 10.46 20.88
N GLY A 332 -31.62 10.54 19.59
CA GLY A 332 -32.38 11.66 19.01
C GLY A 332 -31.59 12.97 18.86
N GLU A 333 -30.31 12.98 19.25
CA GLU A 333 -29.42 14.14 19.15
C GLU A 333 -28.80 14.24 17.75
N VAL A 334 -28.70 15.48 17.24
CA VAL A 334 -27.99 15.74 15.97
C VAL A 334 -26.49 15.57 16.25
N PRO A 335 -25.78 14.65 15.57
CA PRO A 335 -24.33 14.53 15.73
C PRO A 335 -23.66 15.87 15.39
N GLY A 336 -22.72 16.32 16.23
CA GLY A 336 -21.86 17.47 15.93
C GLY A 336 -22.18 18.80 16.64
N ILE A 337 -23.02 18.80 17.68
CA ILE A 337 -23.19 19.98 18.53
C ILE A 337 -23.09 19.54 20.00
N PRO A 338 -22.01 19.87 20.74
CA PRO A 338 -20.88 20.74 20.38
C PRO A 338 -19.63 19.95 19.88
N PRO A 339 -18.77 20.56 19.04
CA PRO A 339 -17.52 19.96 18.59
C PRO A 339 -16.47 19.81 19.72
N GLU A 340 -15.36 19.15 19.41
CA GLU A 340 -14.18 19.07 20.28
C GLU A 340 -13.60 20.46 20.62
N ARG A 341 -12.68 20.56 21.59
CA ARG A 341 -11.97 21.81 21.91
C ARG A 341 -11.31 22.37 20.64
N GLY A 342 -11.38 23.70 20.44
CA GLY A 342 -10.73 24.37 19.32
C GLY A 342 -11.65 24.79 18.18
N HIS A 343 -12.93 24.44 18.24
CA HIS A 343 -13.94 24.97 17.32
C HIS A 343 -14.62 26.23 17.86
N GLU A 344 -14.33 26.62 19.11
CA GLU A 344 -14.94 27.79 19.73
C GLU A 344 -14.52 29.05 18.95
N PRO A 345 -15.45 29.75 18.29
CA PRO A 345 -15.10 30.96 17.56
C PRO A 345 -14.63 32.06 18.51
N ALA A 346 -13.60 32.79 18.08
CA ALA A 346 -13.16 34.00 18.77
C ALA A 346 -14.32 34.99 18.91
N ALA A 347 -14.33 35.74 20.02
CA ALA A 347 -15.34 36.74 20.32
C ALA A 347 -15.49 37.72 19.15
N ALA A 348 -16.71 37.90 18.70
CA ALA A 348 -17.01 38.76 17.57
C ALA A 348 -16.91 40.24 17.91
N GLU A 349 -16.46 41.04 16.95
CA GLU A 349 -16.62 42.49 16.98
C GLU A 349 -18.01 42.86 16.42
N SER A 350 -18.79 43.62 17.20
CA SER A 350 -20.17 43.96 16.87
C SER A 350 -20.24 44.94 15.69
N GLY A 351 -20.87 44.53 14.58
CA GLY A 351 -21.00 45.38 13.38
C GLY A 351 -22.36 45.41 12.69
N ALA A 352 -23.26 44.45 12.92
CA ALA A 352 -24.55 44.38 12.20
C ALA A 352 -25.72 45.08 12.90
N ASP A 353 -26.73 45.45 12.11
CA ASP A 353 -28.04 45.92 12.56
C ASP A 353 -28.85 44.79 13.22
N ALA A 354 -29.71 45.12 14.19
CA ALA A 354 -30.48 44.15 14.99
C ALA A 354 -31.38 43.25 14.13
N ALA A 355 -31.89 43.75 13.00
CA ALA A 355 -32.73 42.99 12.09
C ALA A 355 -31.97 41.86 11.36
N ALA A 356 -30.67 42.05 11.06
CA ALA A 356 -29.85 41.00 10.46
C ALA A 356 -29.63 39.85 11.45
N ARG A 357 -29.36 40.17 12.72
CA ARG A 357 -29.21 39.16 13.79
C ARG A 357 -30.49 38.36 14.03
N GLU A 358 -31.65 38.99 13.97
CA GLU A 358 -32.94 38.29 14.10
C GLU A 358 -33.19 37.32 12.94
N ARG A 359 -32.89 37.75 11.70
CA ARG A 359 -32.96 36.86 10.53
C ARG A 359 -31.95 35.71 10.63
N ASP A 360 -30.74 35.96 11.07
CA ASP A 360 -29.71 34.93 11.24
C ASP A 360 -30.11 33.91 12.32
N ALA A 361 -30.69 34.35 13.44
CA ALA A 361 -31.26 33.46 14.45
C ALA A 361 -32.37 32.57 13.86
N ARG A 362 -33.22 33.13 12.99
CA ARG A 362 -34.24 32.37 12.27
C ARG A 362 -33.64 31.36 11.30
N ARG A 363 -32.63 31.76 10.50
CA ARG A 363 -31.90 30.86 9.59
C ARG A 363 -31.29 29.68 10.32
N LYS A 364 -30.64 29.91 11.46
CA LYS A 364 -30.05 28.85 12.29
C LYS A 364 -31.10 27.85 12.76
N ALA A 365 -32.24 28.34 13.27
CA ALA A 365 -33.35 27.49 13.71
C ALA A 365 -33.95 26.66 12.56
N ASP A 366 -34.13 27.28 11.39
CA ASP A 366 -34.69 26.63 10.21
C ASP A 366 -33.75 25.54 9.65
N VAL A 367 -32.44 25.82 9.55
CA VAL A 367 -31.41 24.82 9.18
C VAL A 367 -31.42 23.63 10.14
N GLN A 368 -31.48 23.87 11.46
CA GLN A 368 -31.58 22.80 12.47
C GLN A 368 -32.88 21.99 12.36
N ALA A 369 -33.99 22.61 11.94
CA ALA A 369 -35.26 21.92 11.73
C ALA A 369 -35.20 20.97 10.52
N VAL A 370 -34.64 21.44 9.39
CA VAL A 370 -34.42 20.61 8.20
C VAL A 370 -33.48 19.44 8.50
N ALA A 371 -32.36 19.70 9.17
CA ALA A 371 -31.40 18.64 9.55
C ALA A 371 -32.04 17.54 10.41
N ARG A 372 -32.82 17.92 11.44
CA ARG A 372 -33.56 16.95 12.28
C ARG A 372 -34.57 16.14 11.50
N ALA A 373 -35.23 16.74 10.51
CA ALA A 373 -36.18 16.03 9.64
C ALA A 373 -35.47 14.99 8.76
N ILE A 374 -34.30 15.33 8.19
CA ILE A 374 -33.49 14.39 7.40
C ILE A 374 -33.04 13.20 8.27
N LEU A 375 -32.57 13.46 9.50
CA LEU A 375 -32.17 12.40 10.45
C LEU A 375 -33.33 11.46 10.81
N ARG A 376 -34.51 12.01 11.10
CA ARG A 376 -35.71 11.19 11.37
C ARG A 376 -36.11 10.34 10.17
N SER A 377 -36.05 10.91 8.97
CA SER A 377 -36.27 10.17 7.72
C SER A 377 -35.30 9.00 7.57
N TYR A 378 -34.01 9.21 7.89
CA TYR A 378 -33.02 8.13 7.90
C TYR A 378 -33.36 7.05 8.93
N CYS A 379 -33.71 7.40 10.18
CA CYS A 379 -34.02 6.40 11.20
C CYS A 379 -35.23 5.53 10.83
N ASP A 380 -36.24 6.12 10.18
CA ASP A 380 -37.41 5.40 9.69
C ASP A 380 -37.11 4.51 8.48
N ARG A 381 -36.31 5.02 7.51
CA ARG A 381 -36.09 4.38 6.20
C ARG A 381 -34.83 3.53 6.12
N ARG A 382 -33.92 3.66 7.08
CA ARG A 382 -32.56 3.10 7.10
C ARG A 382 -31.74 3.44 5.84
N ARG A 383 -32.04 4.55 5.18
CA ARG A 383 -31.29 5.10 4.04
C ARG A 383 -31.47 6.61 3.95
N TRP A 384 -30.44 7.30 3.46
CA TRP A 384 -30.51 8.73 3.19
C TRP A 384 -31.40 9.00 1.96
N PRO A 385 -32.10 10.15 1.91
CA PRO A 385 -32.87 10.58 0.73
C PRO A 385 -31.95 11.14 -0.36
N VAL A 386 -31.01 10.33 -0.84
CA VAL A 386 -30.08 10.68 -1.91
C VAL A 386 -30.85 10.85 -3.22
N ASP A 387 -30.63 11.96 -3.92
CA ASP A 387 -31.28 12.31 -5.19
C ASP A 387 -32.83 12.38 -5.14
N GLU A 388 -33.41 12.43 -3.94
CA GLU A 388 -34.86 12.59 -3.74
C GLU A 388 -35.20 14.04 -3.36
N PRO A 389 -36.25 14.66 -3.95
CA PRO A 389 -36.66 16.01 -3.57
C PRO A 389 -37.03 16.09 -2.08
N LEU A 390 -36.29 16.88 -1.30
CA LEU A 390 -36.51 16.97 0.16
C LEU A 390 -37.92 17.41 0.53
N ALA A 391 -38.57 18.23 -0.28
CA ALA A 391 -39.96 18.62 -0.04
C ALA A 391 -40.90 17.41 -0.06
N GLU A 392 -40.71 16.45 -0.97
CA GLU A 392 -41.55 15.25 -1.08
C GLU A 392 -41.24 14.22 0.00
N VAL A 393 -39.97 14.14 0.42
CA VAL A 393 -39.51 13.19 1.44
C VAL A 393 -39.86 13.68 2.85
N LEU A 394 -39.67 14.97 3.12
CA LEU A 394 -39.74 15.52 4.47
C LEU A 394 -41.14 16.00 4.85
N VAL A 395 -41.94 16.47 3.88
CA VAL A 395 -43.26 17.06 4.11
C VAL A 395 -44.36 16.10 3.66
N PRO A 396 -45.47 15.95 4.41
CA PRO A 396 -45.76 16.53 5.73
C PRO A 396 -45.21 15.68 6.90
N ARG A 397 -44.55 14.56 6.60
CA ARG A 397 -44.29 13.49 7.58
C ARG A 397 -43.34 13.90 8.71
N TYR A 398 -42.33 14.70 8.41
CA TYR A 398 -41.30 15.11 9.38
C TYR A 398 -41.27 16.64 9.58
N LEU A 399 -41.82 17.41 8.63
CA LEU A 399 -42.01 18.87 8.68
C LEU A 399 -43.39 19.24 8.16
N ALA A 400 -44.00 20.29 8.72
CA ALA A 400 -45.29 20.81 8.23
C ALA A 400 -45.16 21.48 6.85
N ALA A 401 -44.04 22.19 6.62
CA ALA A 401 -43.63 22.77 5.36
C ALA A 401 -42.10 22.91 5.35
N LEU A 402 -41.50 23.04 4.18
CA LEU A 402 -40.06 23.29 4.06
C LEU A 402 -39.77 24.75 4.41
N PRO A 403 -38.89 25.05 5.39
CA PRO A 403 -38.49 26.41 5.71
C PRO A 403 -37.76 27.10 4.54
N SER A 404 -37.89 28.43 4.48
CA SER A 404 -37.25 29.27 3.46
C SER A 404 -36.55 30.46 4.11
N ASP A 405 -35.50 30.96 3.45
CA ASP A 405 -34.75 32.13 3.90
C ASP A 405 -35.67 33.35 4.07
N PRO A 406 -35.63 34.04 5.23
CA PRO A 406 -36.53 35.16 5.52
C PRO A 406 -36.31 36.38 4.62
N LEU A 407 -35.16 36.50 3.95
CA LEU A 407 -34.85 37.59 3.04
C LEU A 407 -35.18 37.25 1.58
N THR A 408 -34.84 36.04 1.13
CA THR A 408 -34.98 35.68 -0.30
C THR A 408 -36.24 34.87 -0.60
N GLY A 409 -36.85 34.21 0.40
CA GLY A 409 -37.98 33.29 0.22
C GLY A 409 -37.59 31.93 -0.37
N GLU A 410 -36.31 31.71 -0.67
CA GLU A 410 -35.80 30.47 -1.25
C GLU A 410 -35.58 29.39 -0.17
N PRO A 411 -35.80 28.10 -0.48
CA PRO A 411 -35.45 27.00 0.43
C PRO A 411 -33.95 26.98 0.77
N TYR A 412 -33.62 26.51 1.97
CA TYR A 412 -32.24 26.31 2.37
C TYR A 412 -31.55 25.25 1.51
N ALA A 413 -30.31 25.54 1.08
CA ALA A 413 -29.52 24.60 0.30
C ALA A 413 -29.13 23.39 1.16
N ALA A 414 -29.31 22.20 0.61
CA ALA A 414 -28.95 20.94 1.23
C ALA A 414 -28.27 20.01 0.24
N TYR A 415 -27.26 19.29 0.71
CA TYR A 415 -26.58 18.22 -0.02
C TYR A 415 -26.77 16.92 0.75
N VAL A 416 -27.21 15.86 0.08
CA VAL A 416 -27.43 14.54 0.67
C VAL A 416 -26.64 13.51 -0.14
N ALA A 417 -25.79 12.76 0.54
CA ALA A 417 -24.97 11.68 0.00
C ALA A 417 -25.25 10.36 0.74
N SER A 418 -24.71 9.26 0.24
CA SER A 418 -24.84 7.95 0.91
C SER A 418 -24.15 7.92 2.28
N GLY A 419 -23.17 8.79 2.51
CA GLY A 419 -22.47 8.93 3.79
C GLY A 419 -23.12 9.91 4.78
N GLY A 420 -24.09 10.73 4.36
CA GLY A 420 -24.63 11.77 5.23
C GLY A 420 -25.27 12.93 4.49
N PHE A 421 -25.42 14.07 5.17
CA PHE A 421 -25.95 15.29 4.57
C PHE A 421 -25.31 16.54 5.18
N THR A 422 -25.50 17.67 4.49
CA THR A 422 -25.21 19.03 4.97
C THR A 422 -26.35 19.95 4.57
N VAL A 423 -26.83 20.76 5.50
CA VAL A 423 -27.76 21.89 5.26
C VAL A 423 -27.04 23.19 5.61
N VAL A 424 -27.16 24.21 4.77
CA VAL A 424 -26.44 25.47 4.95
C VAL A 424 -27.35 26.70 4.85
N ALA A 425 -27.05 27.71 5.66
CA ALA A 425 -27.52 29.07 5.49
C ALA A 425 -26.33 30.04 5.46
N ARG A 426 -26.42 31.09 4.64
CA ARG A 426 -25.47 32.20 4.69
C ARG A 426 -25.99 33.23 5.70
N LEU A 427 -25.13 33.62 6.62
CA LEU A 427 -25.45 34.63 7.63
C LEU A 427 -25.18 36.04 7.09
N GLU A 428 -25.96 36.99 7.57
CA GLU A 428 -25.85 38.40 7.20
C GLU A 428 -24.89 39.16 8.11
N ASP A 429 -24.84 38.83 9.40
CA ASP A 429 -23.95 39.47 10.36
C ASP A 429 -22.49 39.03 10.12
N PRO A 430 -21.59 39.92 9.65
CA PRO A 430 -20.17 39.58 9.48
C PRO A 430 -19.48 39.34 10.82
N GLY A 431 -20.06 39.82 11.92
CA GLY A 431 -19.66 39.53 13.28
C GLY A 431 -20.38 38.32 13.87
N ASP A 432 -21.12 37.51 13.11
CA ASP A 432 -21.61 36.26 13.69
C ASP A 432 -20.41 35.33 13.93
N PRO A 433 -20.20 34.85 15.17
CA PRO A 433 -19.07 33.98 15.48
C PRO A 433 -19.12 32.66 14.70
N GLU A 434 -20.30 32.20 14.29
CA GLU A 434 -20.52 31.01 13.47
C GLU A 434 -20.57 31.33 11.97
N GLY A 435 -20.39 32.58 11.56
CA GLY A 435 -20.45 33.03 10.17
C GLY A 435 -19.16 32.84 9.37
N PRO A 436 -19.21 33.06 8.03
CA PRO A 436 -20.34 33.61 7.28
C PRO A 436 -21.36 32.56 6.81
N TRP A 437 -21.09 31.28 7.04
CA TRP A 437 -22.03 30.18 6.77
C TRP A 437 -22.34 29.46 8.06
N TYR A 438 -23.60 29.13 8.29
CA TYR A 438 -24.02 28.23 9.35
C TYR A 438 -24.43 26.89 8.73
N THR A 439 -23.79 25.80 9.16
CA THR A 439 -24.04 24.46 8.63
C THR A 439 -24.49 23.49 9.70
N VAL A 440 -25.37 22.57 9.35
CA VAL A 440 -25.68 21.41 10.18
C VAL A 440 -25.70 20.18 9.29
N GLY A 441 -24.98 19.13 9.69
CA GLY A 441 -24.82 17.94 8.87
C GLY A 441 -24.07 16.83 9.59
N THR A 442 -24.03 15.66 8.94
CA THR A 442 -23.27 14.50 9.40
C THR A 442 -22.04 14.23 8.55
N LEU A 443 -21.85 14.97 7.44
CA LEU A 443 -20.64 14.87 6.64
C LEU A 443 -19.47 15.51 7.40
N PRO A 444 -18.39 14.75 7.66
CA PRO A 444 -17.31 15.20 8.53
C PRO A 444 -16.34 16.15 7.83
N ASN A 445 -15.59 16.89 8.63
CA ASN A 445 -14.36 17.53 8.19
C ASN A 445 -13.22 16.50 8.17
N MET A 446 -12.54 16.41 7.03
CA MET A 446 -11.50 15.40 6.76
C MET A 446 -10.08 15.95 6.94
N VAL A 447 -9.94 17.20 7.39
CA VAL A 447 -8.65 17.82 7.72
C VAL A 447 -8.23 17.42 9.12
N LEU A 448 -6.97 17.02 9.29
CA LEU A 448 -6.40 16.71 10.61
C LEU A 448 -5.89 17.97 11.31
N ASN A 449 -6.10 18.07 12.62
CA ASN A 449 -5.70 19.23 13.44
C ASN A 449 -6.03 20.60 12.77
N PRO A 450 -7.28 20.82 12.32
CA PRO A 450 -7.62 21.96 11.49
C PRO A 450 -7.63 23.32 12.21
N SER A 451 -7.75 23.32 13.54
CA SER A 451 -7.65 24.50 14.43
C SER A 451 -6.28 24.67 15.09
N PHE A 452 -5.32 23.78 14.81
CA PHE A 452 -3.96 23.84 15.36
C PHE A 452 -3.88 23.85 16.91
N GLU A 453 -4.94 23.41 17.59
CA GLU A 453 -4.94 23.30 19.06
C GLU A 453 -4.00 22.20 19.56
N SER A 454 -3.76 21.18 18.75
CA SER A 454 -2.78 20.13 19.03
C SER A 454 -1.40 20.44 18.42
N GLY A 455 -0.34 20.04 19.13
CA GLY A 455 1.05 20.31 18.75
C GLY A 455 1.86 21.04 19.82
N ARG A 456 3.18 20.76 19.87
CA ARG A 456 4.15 21.46 20.74
C ARG A 456 5.01 22.40 19.89
N GLY A 457 4.50 23.58 19.58
CA GLY A 457 5.21 24.64 18.85
C GLY A 457 5.18 24.51 17.32
N ASN A 458 4.91 23.33 16.77
CA ASN A 458 4.69 23.09 15.34
C ASN A 458 3.28 22.52 15.10
N PRO A 459 2.65 22.79 13.94
CA PRO A 459 1.32 22.27 13.64
C PRO A 459 1.40 20.78 13.29
N ASP A 460 0.95 19.91 14.21
CA ASP A 460 0.87 18.47 13.98
C ASP A 460 -0.04 18.19 12.76
N GLY A 461 0.35 17.23 11.92
CA GLY A 461 -0.37 16.88 10.67
C GLY A 461 -0.04 17.77 9.46
N TRP A 462 0.60 18.93 9.65
CA TRP A 462 1.01 19.84 8.58
C TRP A 462 2.53 19.82 8.39
N ARG A 463 2.99 19.92 7.15
CA ARG A 463 4.41 19.84 6.78
C ARG A 463 4.84 21.06 6.00
N ALA A 464 5.92 21.68 6.45
CA ALA A 464 6.62 22.74 5.74
C ALA A 464 7.86 22.15 5.05
N ILE A 465 8.06 22.44 3.77
CA ILE A 465 9.21 21.97 2.99
C ILE A 465 9.83 23.13 2.20
N GLN A 466 10.99 22.88 1.55
CA GLN A 466 11.66 23.86 0.69
C GLN A 466 11.95 25.19 1.41
N GLY A 467 12.36 25.11 2.67
CA GLY A 467 12.69 26.27 3.50
C GLY A 467 11.49 26.97 4.14
N ALA A 468 10.26 26.52 3.88
CA ALA A 468 9.09 27.01 4.60
C ALA A 468 9.15 26.62 6.10
N SER A 469 8.53 27.45 6.94
CA SER A 469 8.32 27.17 8.35
C SER A 469 6.84 27.33 8.71
N ALA A 470 6.41 26.56 9.71
CA ALA A 470 5.07 26.63 10.27
C ALA A 470 5.19 26.50 11.80
N ALA A 471 4.71 27.49 12.53
CA ALA A 471 4.78 27.54 13.99
C ALA A 471 3.41 27.79 14.60
N VAL A 472 3.08 27.13 15.71
CA VAL A 472 1.82 27.35 16.42
C VAL A 472 1.96 28.57 17.33
N VAL A 473 1.08 29.54 17.17
CA VAL A 473 1.04 30.81 17.91
C VAL A 473 -0.32 31.02 18.56
N SER A 474 -0.42 31.92 19.54
CA SER A 474 -1.69 32.33 20.15
C SER A 474 -2.48 33.31 19.27
N GLY A 475 -3.80 33.37 19.42
CA GLY A 475 -4.65 34.34 18.73
C GLY A 475 -5.35 33.76 17.51
N GLY A 476 -5.83 32.51 17.64
CA GLY A 476 -6.65 31.83 16.65
C GLY A 476 -7.96 32.53 16.34
N ARG A 477 -8.50 32.26 15.15
CA ARG A 477 -9.90 32.54 14.80
C ARG A 477 -10.83 31.60 15.58
N TYR A 478 -10.39 30.36 15.77
CA TYR A 478 -11.08 29.32 16.50
C TYR A 478 -10.14 28.81 17.60
N GLY A 479 -10.69 28.54 18.78
CA GLY A 479 -9.89 28.16 19.94
C GLY A 479 -8.94 29.26 20.40
N SER A 480 -7.73 28.84 20.79
CA SER A 480 -6.69 29.70 21.37
C SER A 480 -5.48 29.89 20.45
N ARG A 481 -5.33 29.06 19.41
CA ARG A 481 -4.12 28.92 18.61
C ARG A 481 -4.38 29.08 17.11
N ALA A 482 -3.34 29.44 16.38
CA ALA A 482 -3.29 29.45 14.92
C ALA A 482 -1.90 29.01 14.45
N ALA A 483 -1.76 28.68 13.16
CA ALA A 483 -0.47 28.43 12.55
C ALA A 483 0.07 29.70 11.85
N HIS A 484 1.24 30.17 12.26
CA HIS A 484 2.02 31.19 11.54
C HIS A 484 2.89 30.51 10.49
N LEU A 485 2.61 30.81 9.23
CA LEU A 485 3.32 30.28 8.08
C LEU A 485 4.27 31.33 7.52
N VAL A 486 5.54 30.96 7.36
CA VAL A 486 6.53 31.75 6.65
C VAL A 486 7.05 30.90 5.49
N VAL A 487 6.66 31.26 4.27
CA VAL A 487 6.93 30.49 3.06
C VAL A 487 7.83 31.32 2.14
N PRO A 488 9.09 30.90 1.91
CA PRO A 488 9.98 31.59 0.98
C PRO A 488 9.58 31.32 -0.48
N PRO A 489 10.22 31.99 -1.47
CA PRO A 489 9.95 31.70 -2.87
C PRO A 489 10.17 30.22 -3.22
N GLY A 490 9.16 29.60 -3.82
CA GLY A 490 9.17 28.16 -4.12
C GLY A 490 8.96 27.23 -2.92
N GLY A 491 8.81 27.77 -1.70
CA GLY A 491 8.41 27.02 -0.51
C GLY A 491 6.93 26.65 -0.53
N LEU A 492 6.55 25.66 0.29
CA LEU A 492 5.15 25.32 0.51
C LEU A 492 4.91 24.66 1.87
N VAL A 493 3.67 24.77 2.34
CA VAL A 493 3.13 24.06 3.51
C VAL A 493 1.96 23.19 3.05
N TYR A 494 1.90 21.94 3.48
CA TYR A 494 0.84 21.03 3.05
C TYR A 494 0.37 20.06 4.13
N GLN A 495 -0.84 19.53 3.93
CA GLN A 495 -1.35 18.36 4.63
C GLN A 495 -1.76 17.29 3.62
N ASN A 496 -1.47 16.02 3.95
CA ASN A 496 -1.98 14.87 3.20
C ASN A 496 -3.30 14.39 3.82
N VAL A 497 -4.36 14.34 3.02
CA VAL A 497 -5.62 13.66 3.34
C VAL A 497 -5.60 12.31 2.62
N VAL A 498 -5.42 11.24 3.39
CA VAL A 498 -5.36 9.87 2.86
C VAL A 498 -6.75 9.25 2.96
N PHE A 499 -7.48 9.26 1.86
CA PHE A 499 -8.85 8.76 1.75
C PHE A 499 -9.14 8.32 0.32
N GLU A 500 -9.96 7.29 0.16
CA GLU A 500 -10.46 6.89 -1.16
C GLU A 500 -11.69 7.72 -1.51
N PHE A 501 -11.50 8.81 -2.24
CA PHE A 501 -12.60 9.71 -2.58
C PHE A 501 -13.62 9.00 -3.49
N ALA A 502 -14.91 9.23 -3.24
CA ALA A 502 -15.99 8.69 -4.06
C ALA A 502 -15.94 9.25 -5.49
N LEU A 503 -16.34 8.47 -6.48
CA LEU A 503 -16.31 8.89 -7.89
C LEU A 503 -17.47 9.85 -8.21
N HIS A 504 -17.23 10.82 -9.10
CA HIS A 504 -18.24 11.79 -9.56
C HIS A 504 -18.94 12.52 -8.41
N ARG A 505 -18.19 12.86 -7.36
CA ARG A 505 -18.69 13.59 -6.19
C ARG A 505 -18.03 14.97 -6.08
N PRO A 506 -18.80 16.01 -5.72
CA PRO A 506 -18.26 17.31 -5.37
C PRO A 506 -17.63 17.27 -3.97
N TYR A 507 -16.61 18.08 -3.78
CA TYR A 507 -15.95 18.33 -2.50
C TYR A 507 -15.65 19.82 -2.35
N ALA A 508 -15.69 20.32 -1.13
CA ALA A 508 -15.35 21.69 -0.77
C ALA A 508 -14.12 21.70 0.16
N VAL A 509 -13.20 22.63 -0.08
CA VAL A 509 -12.03 22.89 0.76
C VAL A 509 -12.05 24.36 1.18
N GLY A 510 -11.76 24.62 2.44
CA GLY A 510 -11.71 25.98 3.01
C GLY A 510 -10.58 26.14 4.01
N ILE A 511 -10.10 27.38 4.16
CA ILE A 511 -9.17 27.77 5.21
C ILE A 511 -9.35 29.25 5.54
N TRP A 512 -9.21 29.61 6.81
CA TRP A 512 -9.14 31.00 7.22
C TRP A 512 -7.70 31.48 7.23
N ALA A 513 -7.47 32.67 6.67
CA ALA A 513 -6.16 33.30 6.61
C ALA A 513 -6.22 34.76 7.06
N LYS A 514 -5.16 35.22 7.72
CA LYS A 514 -4.95 36.61 8.12
C LYS A 514 -3.52 37.01 7.80
N ALA A 515 -3.32 38.19 7.21
CA ALA A 515 -1.97 38.69 6.97
C ALA A 515 -1.22 38.92 8.29
N SER A 516 0.02 38.46 8.40
CA SER A 516 0.82 38.62 9.63
C SER A 516 1.48 39.99 9.77
N GLY A 517 1.55 40.77 8.67
CA GLY A 517 2.20 42.06 8.62
C GLY A 517 1.35 43.15 7.95
N GLU A 518 1.95 44.32 7.73
CA GLU A 518 1.26 45.52 7.21
C GLU A 518 1.02 45.50 5.68
N ARG A 519 1.41 44.43 4.99
CA ARG A 519 1.27 44.31 3.54
C ARG A 519 0.31 43.20 3.16
N PRO A 520 -0.58 43.42 2.17
CA PRO A 520 -1.40 42.37 1.61
C PRO A 520 -0.55 41.18 1.16
N GLN A 521 -1.09 39.98 1.37
CA GLN A 521 -0.42 38.72 1.05
C GLN A 521 -1.19 38.00 -0.06
N SER A 522 -0.49 37.50 -1.07
CA SER A 522 -1.13 36.71 -2.12
C SER A 522 -1.01 35.22 -1.78
N LEU A 523 -2.09 34.66 -1.24
CA LEU A 523 -2.18 33.25 -0.86
C LEU A 523 -2.72 32.43 -2.04
N GLN A 524 -2.04 31.32 -2.32
CA GLN A 524 -2.50 30.30 -3.24
C GLN A 524 -2.90 29.04 -2.44
N LEU A 525 -4.19 28.72 -2.44
CA LEU A 525 -4.73 27.45 -2.00
C LEU A 525 -4.70 26.48 -3.18
N TYR A 526 -3.96 25.40 -3.01
CA TYR A 526 -3.52 24.56 -4.09
C TYR A 526 -3.76 23.08 -3.74
N LEU A 527 -4.38 22.31 -4.63
CA LEU A 527 -4.65 20.87 -4.45
C LEU A 527 -3.83 20.00 -5.40
N ALA A 528 -3.14 18.99 -4.88
CA ALA A 528 -2.52 17.90 -5.65
C ALA A 528 -3.17 16.55 -5.30
N GLY A 529 -3.27 15.63 -6.26
CA GLY A 529 -3.91 14.32 -6.03
C GLY A 529 -3.08 13.15 -6.54
N ASP A 530 -3.02 12.07 -5.76
CA ASP A 530 -2.54 10.76 -6.22
C ASP A 530 -3.72 9.89 -6.63
N PHE A 531 -3.72 9.44 -7.89
CA PHE A 531 -4.83 8.69 -8.49
C PHE A 531 -4.49 7.20 -8.64
N ALA A 532 -5.53 6.37 -8.61
CA ALA A 532 -5.40 4.91 -8.65
C ALA A 532 -4.85 4.36 -10.00
N ASP A 533 -4.95 5.15 -11.07
CA ASP A 533 -4.31 4.86 -12.38
C ASP A 533 -2.79 5.08 -12.36
N GLY A 534 -2.25 5.72 -11.33
CA GLY A 534 -0.81 5.88 -11.10
C GLY A 534 -0.23 7.30 -11.23
N PRO A 535 -0.59 8.13 -12.23
CA PRO A 535 -0.04 9.48 -12.32
C PRO A 535 -0.60 10.39 -11.21
N ARG A 536 0.33 11.08 -10.51
CA ARG A 536 -0.01 12.22 -9.66
C ARG A 536 -0.40 13.40 -10.54
N ARG A 537 -1.43 14.14 -10.15
CA ARG A 537 -1.86 15.38 -10.83
C ARG A 537 -1.54 16.56 -9.93
N ASP A 538 -0.66 17.43 -10.41
CA ASP A 538 0.01 18.49 -9.65
C ASP A 538 0.32 19.66 -10.64
N PRO A 539 -0.51 20.72 -10.71
CA PRO A 539 -1.70 20.95 -9.91
C PRO A 539 -2.95 20.19 -10.37
N PHE A 540 -3.82 19.86 -9.41
CA PHE A 540 -5.17 19.35 -9.68
C PHE A 540 -6.18 20.50 -9.74
N VAL A 541 -6.23 21.35 -8.71
CA VAL A 541 -7.07 22.58 -8.66
C VAL A 541 -6.33 23.66 -7.88
N THR A 542 -6.48 24.92 -8.29
CA THR A 542 -5.82 26.07 -7.64
C THR A 542 -6.77 27.24 -7.48
N ARG A 543 -6.67 27.94 -6.36
CA ARG A 543 -7.36 29.20 -6.07
C ARG A 543 -6.35 30.20 -5.52
N GLU A 544 -6.29 31.37 -6.14
CA GLU A 544 -5.51 32.50 -5.62
C GLU A 544 -6.46 33.47 -4.91
N ALA A 545 -6.00 34.00 -3.78
CA ALA A 545 -6.71 34.97 -2.97
C ALA A 545 -5.72 36.02 -2.45
N GLU A 546 -6.12 37.28 -2.51
CA GLU A 546 -5.42 38.36 -1.83
C GLU A 546 -5.95 38.45 -0.41
N ILE A 547 -5.05 38.41 0.57
CA ILE A 547 -5.35 38.56 2.00
C ILE A 547 -4.96 39.98 2.40
N PRO A 548 -5.93 40.87 2.64
CA PRO A 548 -5.67 42.22 3.09
C PRO A 548 -4.89 42.27 4.40
N ALA A 549 -4.11 43.35 4.59
CA ALA A 549 -3.45 43.67 5.85
C ALA A 549 -4.35 44.53 6.76
N ASP A 550 -5.61 44.12 6.91
CA ASP A 550 -6.63 44.80 7.73
C ASP A 550 -6.75 44.20 9.14
N GLY A 551 -5.97 43.15 9.44
CA GLY A 551 -6.02 42.44 10.71
C GLY A 551 -7.23 41.51 10.86
N ALA A 552 -8.09 41.40 9.84
CA ALA A 552 -9.25 40.52 9.85
C ALA A 552 -8.89 39.12 9.31
N TRP A 553 -9.72 38.15 9.68
CA TRP A 553 -9.65 36.80 9.12
C TRP A 553 -10.48 36.73 7.85
N HIS A 554 -9.89 36.19 6.78
CA HIS A 554 -10.51 36.05 5.47
C HIS A 554 -10.62 34.57 5.10
N HIS A 555 -11.79 34.12 4.69
CA HIS A 555 -12.00 32.73 4.28
C HIS A 555 -11.62 32.54 2.81
N VAL A 556 -10.72 31.59 2.54
CA VAL A 556 -10.33 31.16 1.21
C VAL A 556 -10.82 29.74 1.00
N GLY A 557 -11.67 29.53 0.00
CA GLY A 557 -12.17 28.21 -0.32
C GLY A 557 -12.30 27.97 -1.82
N LEU A 558 -12.39 26.69 -2.17
CA LEU A 558 -12.61 26.22 -3.53
C LEU A 558 -13.42 24.92 -3.49
N THR A 559 -14.05 24.59 -4.61
CA THR A 559 -14.74 23.32 -4.81
C THR A 559 -14.09 22.55 -5.96
N PHE A 560 -14.14 21.23 -5.90
CA PHE A 560 -13.72 20.36 -6.98
C PHE A 560 -14.65 19.16 -7.12
N GLU A 561 -14.65 18.52 -8.28
CA GLU A 561 -15.36 17.27 -8.51
C GLU A 561 -14.37 16.15 -8.82
N THR A 562 -14.63 14.96 -8.27
CA THR A 562 -13.86 13.76 -8.61
C THR A 562 -14.28 13.22 -9.96
N GLY A 563 -13.33 12.64 -10.69
CA GLY A 563 -13.56 12.09 -12.03
C GLY A 563 -13.93 10.59 -12.03
N SER A 564 -13.69 9.94 -13.17
CA SER A 564 -13.85 8.49 -13.36
C SER A 564 -12.69 7.65 -12.82
N VAL A 565 -11.61 8.31 -12.37
CA VAL A 565 -10.45 7.69 -11.74
C VAL A 565 -10.45 8.07 -10.27
N ARG A 566 -10.36 7.07 -9.40
CA ARG A 566 -10.40 7.25 -7.96
C ARG A 566 -9.15 7.98 -7.46
N MET A 567 -9.37 9.03 -6.65
CA MET A 567 -8.31 9.72 -5.93
C MET A 567 -8.10 9.04 -4.58
N THR A 568 -6.84 8.78 -4.24
CA THR A 568 -6.45 7.96 -3.06
C THR A 568 -5.71 8.76 -1.98
N THR A 569 -5.14 9.89 -2.39
CA THR A 569 -4.52 10.87 -1.51
C THR A 569 -4.80 12.24 -2.12
N LEU A 570 -5.23 13.19 -1.29
CA LEU A 570 -5.30 14.60 -1.63
C LEU A 570 -4.26 15.35 -0.80
N GLN A 571 -3.52 16.25 -1.42
CA GLN A 571 -2.67 17.22 -0.75
C GLN A 571 -3.35 18.58 -0.77
N VAL A 572 -3.61 19.12 0.41
CA VAL A 572 -4.02 20.52 0.60
C VAL A 572 -2.77 21.35 0.83
N ILE A 573 -2.45 22.26 -0.09
CA ILE A 573 -1.19 23.00 -0.14
C ILE A 573 -1.45 24.50 -0.04
N LEU A 574 -0.62 25.18 0.73
CA LEU A 574 -0.59 26.61 0.94
C LEU A 574 0.79 27.14 0.52
N ARG A 575 0.80 28.12 -0.39
CA ARG A 575 2.02 28.80 -0.86
C ARG A 575 1.70 30.22 -1.33
N GLY A 576 2.72 31.04 -1.57
CA GLY A 576 2.52 32.33 -2.22
C GLY A 576 2.19 32.17 -3.71
N SER A 577 1.27 33.00 -4.21
CA SER A 577 0.88 33.02 -5.63
C SER A 577 2.08 33.25 -6.53
N GLY A 578 2.15 32.51 -7.65
CA GLY A 578 3.31 32.51 -8.55
C GLY A 578 4.64 32.06 -7.90
N GLY A 579 4.61 31.50 -6.68
CA GLY A 579 5.83 31.20 -5.92
C GLY A 579 6.48 32.41 -5.25
N ALA A 580 5.74 33.50 -5.05
CA ALA A 580 6.14 34.61 -4.22
C ALA A 580 6.32 34.19 -2.74
N PRO A 581 7.07 34.97 -1.94
CA PRO A 581 7.08 34.76 -0.50
C PRO A 581 5.69 35.03 0.09
N LEU A 582 5.34 34.29 1.14
CA LEU A 582 4.05 34.38 1.83
C LEU A 582 4.28 34.36 3.34
N GLU A 583 3.65 35.30 4.04
CA GLU A 583 3.65 35.33 5.50
C GLU A 583 2.23 35.57 6.06
N VAL A 584 1.59 34.52 6.56
CA VAL A 584 0.19 34.55 7.00
C VAL A 584 -0.02 33.72 8.26
N LEU A 585 -1.07 34.07 9.01
CA LEU A 585 -1.68 33.21 10.01
C LEU A 585 -2.81 32.43 9.35
N VAL A 586 -2.93 31.14 9.65
CA VAL A 586 -4.01 30.28 9.16
C VAL A 586 -4.70 29.52 10.29
N ASP A 587 -5.99 29.24 10.12
CA ASP A 587 -6.84 28.57 11.09
C ASP A 587 -8.09 27.95 10.42
N GLY A 588 -8.80 27.07 11.13
CA GLY A 588 -10.11 26.53 10.77
C GLY A 588 -10.18 25.91 9.38
N ALA A 589 -9.24 25.01 9.06
CA ALA A 589 -9.20 24.35 7.76
C ALA A 589 -10.30 23.29 7.61
N THR A 590 -10.98 23.26 6.46
CA THR A 590 -12.10 22.35 6.18
C THR A 590 -11.90 21.60 4.87
N LEU A 591 -12.33 20.33 4.85
CA LEU A 591 -12.49 19.49 3.67
C LEU A 591 -13.67 18.55 3.90
N ASN A 592 -14.69 18.62 3.04
CA ASN A 592 -15.88 17.77 3.16
C ASN A 592 -16.42 17.37 1.79
N GLU A 593 -17.18 16.27 1.76
CA GLU A 593 -18.00 15.93 0.59
C GLU A 593 -19.17 16.92 0.47
N GLY A 594 -19.48 17.29 -0.77
CA GLY A 594 -20.54 18.23 -1.11
C GLY A 594 -19.99 19.54 -1.72
N PRO A 595 -20.82 20.25 -2.51
CA PRO A 595 -20.43 21.55 -3.07
C PRO A 595 -20.62 22.71 -2.08
N LEU A 596 -21.20 22.43 -0.91
CA LEU A 596 -21.54 23.43 0.09
C LEU A 596 -20.36 23.62 1.05
N PRO A 597 -20.02 24.86 1.42
CA PRO A 597 -18.98 25.14 2.41
C PRO A 597 -19.39 24.55 3.76
N LEU A 598 -18.44 24.01 4.51
CA LEU A 598 -18.64 23.55 5.88
C LEU A 598 -18.26 24.67 6.86
N ALA A 599 -19.17 25.01 7.78
CA ALA A 599 -18.87 25.97 8.84
C ALA A 599 -18.02 25.27 9.91
N PHE A 600 -16.79 25.75 10.08
CA PHE A 600 -15.84 25.17 11.02
C PHE A 600 -16.37 25.05 12.47
N PRO A 601 -17.12 26.03 13.03
CA PRO A 601 -17.67 25.92 14.40
C PRO A 601 -18.66 24.78 14.63
N THR A 602 -19.24 24.25 13.56
CA THR A 602 -20.22 23.14 13.60
C THR A 602 -19.67 21.86 12.96
N ALA A 603 -18.42 21.90 12.51
CA ALA A 603 -17.77 20.78 11.84
C ALA A 603 -17.43 19.69 12.85
N VAL A 604 -17.60 18.43 12.42
CA VAL A 604 -17.10 17.28 13.17
C VAL A 604 -15.83 16.81 12.49
N ASP A 605 -14.70 17.03 13.15
CA ASP A 605 -13.41 16.58 12.68
C ASP A 605 -13.31 15.06 12.82
N VAL A 606 -13.01 14.38 11.71
CA VAL A 606 -12.79 12.94 11.70
C VAL A 606 -11.48 12.66 10.99
N ASP A 607 -10.67 11.78 11.61
CA ASP A 607 -9.50 11.24 10.93
C ASP A 607 -9.96 10.56 9.63
N PRO A 608 -9.59 11.06 8.43
CA PRO A 608 -10.01 10.49 7.16
C PRO A 608 -9.63 9.02 7.02
N ALA A 609 -8.60 8.59 7.76
CA ALA A 609 -8.22 7.20 7.91
C ALA A 609 -9.27 6.33 8.64
N ARG A 610 -10.37 6.88 9.12
CA ARG A 610 -11.48 6.13 9.74
C ARG A 610 -12.75 6.18 8.91
N LEU A 611 -12.71 6.88 7.78
CA LEU A 611 -13.85 7.01 6.89
C LEU A 611 -13.84 5.88 5.85
N VAL A 612 -15.04 5.50 5.44
CA VAL A 612 -15.31 4.56 4.36
C VAL A 612 -15.93 5.33 3.19
N PRO A 613 -15.51 5.05 1.94
CA PRO A 613 -16.16 5.64 0.77
C PRO A 613 -17.60 5.14 0.64
N GLY A 614 -18.57 6.06 0.64
CA GLY A 614 -20.00 5.70 0.60
C GLY A 614 -20.47 5.07 -0.72
N ASP A 615 -19.61 4.94 -1.73
CA ASP A 615 -19.90 4.33 -3.04
C ASP A 615 -19.30 2.92 -3.20
N LEU A 616 -18.63 2.38 -2.17
CA LEU A 616 -17.94 1.10 -2.23
C LEU A 616 -18.44 0.11 -1.19
N PRO A 617 -18.60 -1.17 -1.55
CA PRO A 617 -18.84 -2.20 -0.56
C PRO A 617 -17.59 -2.38 0.31
N THR A 618 -17.82 -2.73 1.56
CA THR A 618 -16.79 -2.96 2.58
C THR A 618 -16.75 -4.40 3.02
N PHE A 619 -15.71 -4.75 3.78
CA PHE A 619 -15.64 -6.05 4.45
C PHE A 619 -16.91 -6.37 5.27
N ALA A 620 -17.56 -5.39 5.90
CA ALA A 620 -18.77 -5.62 6.68
C ALA A 620 -19.94 -6.16 5.84
N ASP A 621 -19.98 -5.86 4.54
CA ASP A 621 -21.01 -6.37 3.63
C ASP A 621 -20.83 -7.87 3.32
N SER A 622 -19.61 -8.40 3.47
CA SER A 622 -19.32 -9.82 3.23
C SER A 622 -18.10 -10.30 4.05
N PRO A 623 -18.25 -10.52 5.37
CA PRO A 623 -17.10 -10.85 6.23
C PRO A 623 -16.46 -12.22 5.93
N LEU A 624 -17.27 -13.20 5.51
CA LEU A 624 -16.81 -14.57 5.28
C LEU A 624 -16.18 -14.77 3.90
N LEU A 625 -16.80 -14.18 2.87
CA LEU A 625 -16.42 -14.39 1.47
C LEU A 625 -15.68 -13.20 0.86
N GLY A 626 -15.72 -12.02 1.49
CA GLY A 626 -15.12 -10.80 0.96
C GLY A 626 -15.95 -10.16 -0.16
N VAL A 627 -15.47 -9.02 -0.62
CA VAL A 627 -16.14 -8.18 -1.64
C VAL A 627 -15.62 -8.36 -3.06
N GLY A 628 -14.75 -9.35 -3.26
CA GLY A 628 -14.14 -9.64 -4.55
C GLY A 628 -12.90 -8.79 -4.86
N PRO A 629 -12.17 -9.14 -5.94
CA PRO A 629 -10.94 -8.45 -6.31
C PRO A 629 -11.17 -7.03 -6.87
N ARG A 630 -12.40 -6.71 -7.29
CA ARG A 630 -12.86 -5.38 -7.73
C ARG A 630 -11.91 -4.74 -8.76
N LYS A 631 -11.54 -5.46 -9.82
CA LYS A 631 -10.53 -4.98 -10.80
C LYS A 631 -11.04 -3.99 -11.83
N ASP A 632 -12.36 -3.87 -11.93
CA ASP A 632 -13.11 -2.81 -12.60
C ASP A 632 -13.03 -1.49 -11.82
N ILE A 633 -13.00 -1.57 -10.49
CA ILE A 633 -12.85 -0.42 -9.59
C ILE A 633 -11.36 -0.20 -9.31
N GLN A 634 -10.80 0.91 -9.77
CA GLN A 634 -9.42 1.25 -9.41
C GLN A 634 -9.35 1.70 -7.95
N LEU A 635 -9.11 0.75 -7.05
CA LEU A 635 -8.90 1.00 -5.61
C LEU A 635 -7.44 1.35 -5.33
N GLY A 636 -7.22 2.10 -4.25
CA GLY A 636 -5.89 2.38 -3.76
C GLY A 636 -5.17 1.11 -3.35
N ALA A 637 -3.84 1.09 -3.52
CA ALA A 637 -3.03 -0.01 -3.04
C ALA A 637 -3.08 -0.05 -1.50
N VAL A 638 -3.71 -1.09 -0.97
CA VAL A 638 -3.56 -1.47 0.44
C VAL A 638 -2.16 -2.05 0.60
N ASP A 639 -1.28 -1.29 1.21
CA ASP A 639 0.08 -1.70 1.57
C ASP A 639 0.05 -2.66 2.79
N ASN A 640 -0.81 -3.68 2.75
CA ASN A 640 -0.93 -4.79 3.70
C ASN A 640 -1.68 -5.93 2.99
N GLU A 641 -0.97 -7.03 2.75
CA GLU A 641 -1.53 -8.14 2.00
C GLU A 641 -2.66 -8.84 2.76
N TYR A 642 -2.52 -9.02 4.07
CA TYR A 642 -3.53 -9.71 4.87
C TYR A 642 -4.84 -8.93 4.90
N ALA A 643 -4.77 -7.61 5.07
CA ALA A 643 -5.95 -6.75 5.00
C ALA A 643 -6.57 -6.76 3.61
N LEU A 644 -5.74 -6.75 2.56
CA LEU A 644 -6.21 -6.88 1.17
C LEU A 644 -6.92 -8.22 0.92
N PHE A 645 -6.36 -9.33 1.42
CA PHE A 645 -6.99 -10.64 1.32
C PHE A 645 -8.29 -10.73 2.10
N LEU A 646 -8.35 -10.08 3.26
CA LEU A 646 -9.53 -10.05 4.12
C LEU A 646 -10.67 -9.28 3.48
N ASP A 647 -10.38 -8.10 2.94
CA ASP A 647 -11.33 -7.32 2.17
C ASP A 647 -11.80 -8.07 0.91
N ARG A 648 -10.86 -8.54 0.08
CA ARG A 648 -11.19 -9.17 -1.21
C ARG A 648 -11.86 -10.53 -1.09
N TYR A 649 -11.40 -11.38 -0.18
CA TYR A 649 -11.76 -12.80 -0.12
C TYR A 649 -12.27 -13.26 1.26
N GLY A 650 -12.51 -12.31 2.16
CA GLY A 650 -13.08 -12.57 3.47
C GLY A 650 -12.15 -13.34 4.40
N LEU A 651 -12.72 -13.79 5.51
CA LEU A 651 -12.03 -14.65 6.48
C LEU A 651 -11.62 -15.99 5.84
N ALA A 652 -12.44 -16.55 4.95
CA ALA A 652 -12.14 -17.83 4.30
C ALA A 652 -10.88 -17.75 3.41
N GLY A 653 -10.80 -16.72 2.55
CA GLY A 653 -9.65 -16.53 1.67
C GLY A 653 -8.39 -16.14 2.42
N THR A 654 -8.51 -15.31 3.45
CA THR A 654 -7.37 -14.97 4.33
C THR A 654 -6.84 -16.19 5.06
N ALA A 655 -7.72 -17.04 5.60
CA ALA A 655 -7.30 -18.28 6.24
C ALA A 655 -6.60 -19.22 5.25
N ALA A 656 -7.15 -19.39 4.05
CA ALA A 656 -6.52 -20.19 3.00
C ALA A 656 -5.13 -19.63 2.60
N TYR A 657 -4.99 -18.30 2.51
CA TYR A 657 -3.73 -17.63 2.23
C TYR A 657 -2.67 -17.87 3.32
N VAL A 658 -3.05 -17.70 4.60
CA VAL A 658 -2.17 -17.97 5.74
C VAL A 658 -1.76 -19.44 5.79
N VAL A 659 -2.70 -20.37 5.54
CA VAL A 659 -2.41 -21.80 5.45
C VAL A 659 -1.41 -22.09 4.32
N LEU A 660 -1.55 -21.44 3.16
CA LEU A 660 -0.64 -21.60 2.03
C LEU A 660 0.80 -21.15 2.39
N LEU A 661 0.96 -20.00 3.04
CA LEU A 661 2.26 -19.52 3.53
C LEU A 661 2.88 -20.47 4.56
N LEU A 662 2.09 -20.91 5.55
CA LEU A 662 2.53 -21.85 6.58
C LEU A 662 2.91 -23.21 5.97
N ALA A 663 2.15 -23.70 5.00
CA ALA A 663 2.44 -24.93 4.29
C ALA A 663 3.79 -24.87 3.57
N GLY A 664 4.10 -23.74 2.92
CA GLY A 664 5.40 -23.48 2.31
C GLY A 664 6.55 -23.50 3.32
N ALA A 665 6.39 -22.82 4.46
CA ALA A 665 7.37 -22.84 5.55
C ALA A 665 7.60 -24.26 6.11
N VAL A 666 6.52 -25.03 6.31
CA VAL A 666 6.57 -26.42 6.77
C VAL A 666 7.28 -27.33 5.77
N VAL A 667 7.06 -27.12 4.46
CA VAL A 667 7.78 -27.85 3.41
C VAL A 667 9.29 -27.57 3.49
N GLY A 668 9.69 -26.30 3.61
CA GLY A 668 11.09 -25.94 3.81
C GLY A 668 11.69 -26.56 5.06
N TRP A 669 10.98 -26.51 6.18
CA TRP A 669 11.43 -27.10 7.43
C TRP A 669 11.58 -28.63 7.36
N ARG A 670 10.64 -29.32 6.70
CA ARG A 670 10.74 -30.77 6.46
C ARG A 670 11.94 -31.10 5.58
N ALA A 671 12.19 -30.33 4.52
CA ALA A 671 13.36 -30.50 3.68
C ALA A 671 14.66 -30.27 4.44
N TYR A 672 14.72 -29.26 5.31
CA TYR A 672 15.85 -29.03 6.21
C TYR A 672 16.18 -30.27 7.06
N ARG A 673 15.15 -30.86 7.69
CA ARG A 673 15.29 -31.96 8.64
C ARG A 673 15.47 -33.33 8.00
N ARG A 674 14.90 -33.57 6.81
CA ARG A 674 14.78 -34.91 6.22
C ARG A 674 15.57 -35.11 4.92
N SER A 675 16.12 -34.05 4.33
CA SER A 675 16.93 -34.17 3.12
C SER A 675 18.14 -35.08 3.35
N ALA A 676 18.39 -35.98 2.40
CA ALA A 676 19.57 -36.84 2.38
C ALA A 676 20.87 -36.07 2.03
N SER A 677 20.75 -34.91 1.39
CA SER A 677 21.88 -34.05 0.98
C SER A 677 21.95 -32.82 1.88
N THR A 678 23.17 -32.40 2.24
CA THR A 678 23.43 -31.14 2.96
C THR A 678 22.95 -29.93 2.16
N TRP A 679 23.10 -29.95 0.83
CA TRP A 679 22.55 -28.93 -0.07
C TRP A 679 21.03 -28.85 -0.01
N GLY A 680 20.34 -30.00 0.03
CA GLY A 680 18.89 -30.04 0.17
C GLY A 680 18.44 -29.54 1.55
N SER A 681 19.22 -29.80 2.60
CA SER A 681 18.97 -29.23 3.93
C SER A 681 19.13 -27.71 3.94
N ALA A 682 20.16 -27.16 3.29
CA ALA A 682 20.35 -25.72 3.16
C ALA A 682 19.23 -25.05 2.35
N ALA A 683 18.84 -25.66 1.22
CA ALA A 683 17.72 -25.20 0.42
C ALA A 683 16.40 -25.22 1.22
N GLY A 684 16.15 -26.25 2.03
CA GLY A 684 14.97 -26.32 2.89
C GLY A 684 14.97 -25.25 4.00
N PHE A 685 16.12 -25.06 4.66
CA PHE A 685 16.25 -24.07 5.73
C PHE A 685 16.04 -22.65 5.22
N ALA A 686 16.68 -22.31 4.12
CA ALA A 686 16.56 -21.01 3.48
C ALA A 686 15.13 -20.75 2.95
N LEU A 687 14.43 -21.78 2.47
CA LEU A 687 13.02 -21.66 2.08
C LEU A 687 12.13 -21.36 3.29
N ALA A 688 12.33 -22.05 4.41
CA ALA A 688 11.58 -21.77 5.64
C ALA A 688 11.82 -20.33 6.13
N ALA A 689 13.07 -19.86 6.10
CA ALA A 689 13.40 -18.48 6.40
C ALA A 689 12.76 -17.49 5.41
N SER A 690 12.71 -17.84 4.12
CA SER A 690 12.07 -17.05 3.07
C SER A 690 10.56 -16.88 3.30
N PHE A 691 9.85 -17.92 3.78
CA PHE A 691 8.44 -17.76 4.14
C PHE A 691 8.22 -16.92 5.39
N ALA A 692 9.13 -16.95 6.37
CA ALA A 692 9.10 -16.01 7.49
C ALA A 692 9.33 -14.56 7.02
N LEU A 693 10.26 -14.37 6.08
CA LEU A 693 10.53 -13.10 5.43
C LEU A 693 9.27 -12.59 4.72
N LEU A 694 8.65 -13.40 3.86
CA LEU A 694 7.40 -13.06 3.17
C LEU A 694 6.29 -12.71 4.16
N ALA A 695 6.12 -13.51 5.22
CA ALA A 695 5.07 -13.27 6.20
C ALA A 695 5.19 -11.88 6.88
N VAL A 696 6.41 -11.44 7.19
CA VAL A 696 6.67 -10.11 7.77
C VAL A 696 6.55 -9.02 6.71
N PHE A 697 7.06 -9.24 5.50
CA PHE A 697 6.95 -8.30 4.38
C PHE A 697 5.48 -7.98 4.06
N ASN A 698 4.64 -9.02 4.07
CA ASN A 698 3.20 -8.98 3.78
C ASN A 698 2.38 -8.11 4.72
N VAL A 699 2.92 -7.77 5.90
CA VAL A 699 2.30 -6.78 6.80
C VAL A 699 2.29 -5.39 6.18
N ALA A 700 3.33 -5.05 5.39
CA ALA A 700 3.54 -3.69 4.89
C ALA A 700 3.67 -3.56 3.37
N ALA A 701 3.61 -4.66 2.61
CA ALA A 701 3.53 -4.66 1.14
C ALA A 701 3.10 -6.04 0.65
N GLY A 702 2.32 -6.14 -0.44
CA GLY A 702 1.83 -7.43 -0.94
C GLY A 702 2.82 -8.17 -1.82
N SER A 703 3.19 -9.41 -1.48
CA SER A 703 4.09 -10.23 -2.30
C SER A 703 3.37 -11.21 -3.23
N PHE A 704 2.15 -11.64 -2.89
CA PHE A 704 1.38 -12.63 -3.66
C PHE A 704 1.06 -12.15 -5.08
N TYR A 705 0.85 -10.86 -5.27
CA TYR A 705 0.55 -10.28 -6.59
C TYR A 705 1.79 -10.08 -7.46
N HIS A 706 2.99 -10.31 -6.92
CA HIS A 706 4.25 -10.13 -7.64
C HIS A 706 4.68 -11.42 -8.36
N PHE A 707 4.21 -11.58 -9.60
CA PHE A 707 4.43 -12.77 -10.44
C PHE A 707 5.87 -13.30 -10.42
N GLN A 708 6.85 -12.42 -10.60
CA GLN A 708 8.27 -12.79 -10.64
C GLN A 708 8.77 -13.53 -9.39
N LEU A 709 8.46 -12.98 -8.23
CA LEU A 709 9.00 -13.46 -6.97
C LEU A 709 8.27 -14.71 -6.55
N MET A 710 6.95 -14.72 -6.71
CA MET A 710 6.13 -15.88 -6.37
C MET A 710 6.42 -17.07 -7.29
N ALA A 711 6.69 -16.86 -8.58
CA ALA A 711 7.15 -17.91 -9.48
C ALA A 711 8.44 -18.60 -8.97
N ILE A 712 9.44 -17.80 -8.54
CA ILE A 712 10.70 -18.32 -7.98
C ILE A 712 10.45 -19.04 -6.65
N VAL A 713 9.70 -18.42 -5.73
CA VAL A 713 9.41 -18.97 -4.39
C VAL A 713 8.67 -20.30 -4.50
N TRP A 714 7.61 -20.38 -5.32
CA TRP A 714 6.81 -21.60 -5.45
C TRP A 714 7.56 -22.68 -6.22
N GLY A 715 8.35 -22.32 -7.24
CA GLY A 715 9.27 -23.25 -7.90
C GLY A 715 10.28 -23.85 -6.93
N TRP A 716 10.88 -23.04 -6.06
CA TRP A 716 11.78 -23.51 -5.01
C TRP A 716 11.05 -24.37 -3.96
N ALA A 717 9.84 -23.99 -3.54
CA ALA A 717 9.01 -24.81 -2.65
C ALA A 717 8.73 -26.21 -3.24
N GLY A 718 8.52 -26.29 -4.55
CA GLY A 718 8.44 -27.54 -5.29
C GLY A 718 9.67 -28.41 -5.11
N ALA A 719 10.84 -27.84 -5.41
CA ALA A 719 12.11 -28.55 -5.28
C ALA A 719 12.36 -29.04 -3.85
N ALA A 720 12.09 -28.19 -2.86
CA ALA A 720 12.25 -28.53 -1.44
C ALA A 720 11.33 -29.68 -1.00
N ALA A 721 10.07 -29.71 -1.45
CA ALA A 721 9.14 -30.81 -1.16
C ALA A 721 9.68 -32.16 -1.67
N GLY A 722 10.34 -32.16 -2.84
CA GLY A 722 10.99 -33.36 -3.38
C GLY A 722 12.20 -33.81 -2.56
N PHE A 723 13.02 -32.87 -2.05
CA PHE A 723 14.18 -33.21 -1.21
C PHE A 723 13.80 -33.92 0.09
N ALA A 724 12.66 -33.56 0.68
CA ALA A 724 12.15 -34.18 1.90
C ALA A 724 11.62 -35.61 1.71
N SER A 725 11.36 -36.02 0.46
CA SER A 725 10.68 -37.27 0.10
C SER A 725 11.62 -38.34 -0.44
N ALA A 726 12.87 -37.99 -0.78
CA ALA A 726 13.85 -38.93 -1.30
C ALA A 726 14.36 -39.86 -0.17
N PRO A 727 14.26 -41.20 -0.32
CA PRO A 727 14.83 -42.12 0.66
C PRO A 727 16.35 -41.95 0.72
N PHE A 728 16.90 -41.85 1.93
CA PHE A 728 18.34 -41.84 2.17
C PHE A 728 18.96 -43.13 1.62
N GLN A 729 19.65 -43.04 0.49
CA GLN A 729 20.44 -44.15 -0.04
C GLN A 729 21.93 -43.94 0.32
N PRO A 730 22.44 -44.61 1.38
CA PRO A 730 23.80 -44.40 1.88
C PRO A 730 24.91 -44.72 0.85
N GLY A 731 24.61 -45.48 -0.21
CA GLY A 731 25.59 -45.88 -1.23
C GLY A 731 25.85 -44.87 -2.36
N ALA A 732 24.88 -44.00 -2.69
CA ALA A 732 24.98 -43.11 -3.85
C ALA A 732 25.76 -41.81 -3.57
N ALA A 733 25.75 -41.34 -2.32
CA ALA A 733 26.53 -40.18 -1.90
C ALA A 733 28.04 -40.50 -1.87
N ARG A 734 28.39 -41.69 -1.37
CA ARG A 734 29.78 -42.18 -1.34
C ARG A 734 30.37 -42.36 -2.74
N SER A 735 29.62 -42.90 -3.70
CA SER A 735 30.11 -43.11 -5.06
C SER A 735 30.25 -41.80 -5.85
N PHE A 736 29.44 -40.77 -5.56
CA PHE A 736 29.60 -39.46 -6.17
C PHE A 736 30.76 -38.65 -5.55
N GLU A 737 30.94 -38.69 -4.23
CA GLU A 737 32.10 -38.08 -3.56
C GLU A 737 33.41 -38.77 -3.94
N LEU A 738 33.44 -40.10 -4.01
CA LEU A 738 34.64 -40.85 -4.45
C LEU A 738 35.00 -40.56 -5.92
N ALA A 739 34.01 -40.32 -6.78
CA ALA A 739 34.25 -39.96 -8.18
C ALA A 739 34.70 -38.49 -8.37
N GLU A 740 34.34 -37.57 -7.47
CA GLU A 740 34.89 -36.20 -7.46
C GLU A 740 36.29 -36.17 -6.84
N VAL A 741 36.58 -36.97 -5.82
CA VAL A 741 37.92 -37.11 -5.22
C VAL A 741 38.91 -37.81 -6.13
N SER A 742 38.46 -38.74 -6.99
CA SER A 742 39.35 -39.37 -7.99
C SER A 742 39.61 -38.50 -9.24
N ARG A 743 39.00 -37.31 -9.32
CA ARG A 743 39.11 -36.39 -10.47
C ARG A 743 39.63 -34.99 -10.10
N ALA A 744 39.91 -34.75 -8.82
CA ALA A 744 40.65 -33.60 -8.32
C ALA A 744 42.07 -34.05 -7.98
#